data_AF-A0A2V5KVJ2-F1
#
_entry.id   AF-A0A2V5KVJ2-F1
#
_cell.length_a   1.000
_cell.length_b   1.000
_cell.length_c   1.000
_cell.angle_alpha   90.00
_cell.angle_beta   90.00
_cell.angle_gamma   90.00
#
_symmetry.space_group_name_H-M   'P 1'
#
loop_
_entity.id
_entity.type
_entity.pdbx_description
1 polymer ?
#
loop_
_entity_poly.entity_id
_entity_poly.type
_entity_poly.pdbx_seq_one_letter_code
_entity_poly.pdbx_strand_id
1 'polypeptide(L)'
;VGPLGLKEIWTSTQAVYYPLVLTTFWVLHKVIGLNPLPYHILNVVMHAGSAVLLWRVLRQLGVPGAWLGAVLWALHPVMVQSVAWVTELKNTQSCLFYLLSIYCFLNWEKQSQLTQTRRVEVSLMFGLSLLCFVLATLSKPSVVMLPAVLALCVWWRRRRIQWRDAVALAPFVAISALASAWTIWEQKFHARAVGPDWAQSWPERLIIAGRAIWFYLAKLFWPHPLIFIYPRWQLQPAQFTAYLPLLLALMGLIALWFLPGKAGRAVFFAGAYYVISLFPVLGVFSIYFFRYSFVSDHFQYLASMGPLALVAAAGSEGFNRLGVAESLERGLPFLRVGLCTVVLLLLGILTWQQTAVYHDLITLYTTTLAQNPGCWMAHYNLGIALRDRGESDQAITHYRQAIALRAGYAEAHYNLGRLLAEKGEFNDAVDHYEAALAINPDDPEAHNNLGATFVQQGRIDDAIAHYQKALATQPDYADASCNLADALLSKGNIDGAIVHYLKCVAVLPNQPDAQYNLASALLRKGRIDEAIVHYEKTLELRPENANARVNLGSAFLAKDRVVDAITEYKEALRLAPDNVPAQSNLAWLLATSPDPSLRNGPEAVVLAEQARRSSDGKPLILRILAAAYAEADRFSEATDTAREALRAADDQGNSVLSDLLRKEIALYESGHPYHRQSP
;
A
#
# COMPACT_ATOMS: atom_id res chain seq x y z
N VAL A 1 -3.98 6.20 5.65
CA VAL A 1 -4.19 7.60 5.18
C VAL A 1 -3.05 7.85 4.24
N GLY A 2 -3.30 7.89 2.93
CA GLY A 2 -2.25 8.19 1.95
C GLY A 2 -1.71 9.62 2.14
N PRO A 3 -0.94 10.16 1.18
CA PRO A 3 -0.40 11.53 1.25
C PRO A 3 -1.49 12.63 1.22
N LEU A 4 -2.77 12.27 1.29
CA LEU A 4 -3.90 13.16 1.10
C LEU A 4 -4.07 14.13 2.28
N GLY A 5 -4.12 15.43 1.96
CA GLY A 5 -4.50 16.48 2.90
C GLY A 5 -6.00 16.48 3.22
N LEU A 6 -6.40 17.19 4.29
CA LEU A 6 -7.82 17.29 4.67
C LEU A 6 -8.68 17.86 3.53
N LYS A 7 -8.18 18.84 2.78
CA LYS A 7 -8.89 19.37 1.61
C LYS A 7 -9.15 18.27 0.57
N GLU A 8 -8.13 17.50 0.25
CA GLU A 8 -8.20 16.45 -0.77
C GLU A 8 -9.16 15.32 -0.37
N ILE A 9 -9.24 14.97 0.93
CA ILE A 9 -10.21 14.00 1.43
C ILE A 9 -11.66 14.37 1.04
N TRP A 10 -11.98 15.66 1.00
CA TRP A 10 -13.34 16.15 0.72
C TRP A 10 -13.54 16.60 -0.73
N THR A 11 -12.48 16.93 -1.46
CA THR A 11 -12.58 17.50 -2.82
C THR A 11 -11.99 16.63 -3.92
N SER A 12 -11.17 15.63 -3.58
CA SER A 12 -10.50 14.76 -4.56
C SER A 12 -11.24 13.45 -4.74
N THR A 13 -11.18 12.89 -5.95
CA THR A 13 -11.65 11.54 -6.28
C THR A 13 -10.53 10.50 -6.18
N GLN A 14 -9.33 10.88 -5.75
CA GLN A 14 -8.19 9.97 -5.56
C GLN A 14 -8.36 8.99 -4.40
N ALA A 15 -9.30 9.24 -3.48
CA ALA A 15 -9.62 8.34 -2.38
C ALA A 15 -10.96 7.63 -2.58
N VAL A 16 -11.08 6.38 -2.11
CA VAL A 16 -12.38 5.71 -1.97
C VAL A 16 -13.27 6.58 -1.09
N TYR A 17 -14.45 6.96 -1.60
CA TYR A 17 -15.23 8.06 -1.02
C TYR A 17 -15.91 7.71 0.32
N TYR A 18 -15.15 7.85 1.41
CA TYR A 18 -15.62 7.81 2.81
C TYR A 18 -15.08 9.03 3.58
N PRO A 19 -15.45 10.27 3.18
CA PRO A 19 -14.74 11.48 3.61
C PRO A 19 -14.70 11.64 5.13
N LEU A 20 -15.75 11.25 5.84
CA LEU A 20 -15.78 11.35 7.30
C LEU A 20 -14.87 10.30 7.97
N VAL A 21 -14.85 9.06 7.47
CA VAL A 21 -13.96 8.00 7.99
C VAL A 21 -12.50 8.34 7.70
N LEU A 22 -12.21 8.84 6.50
CA LEU A 22 -10.88 9.29 6.12
C LEU A 22 -10.44 10.47 6.98
N THR A 23 -11.35 11.41 7.27
CA THR A 23 -11.09 12.51 8.22
C THR A 23 -10.77 11.97 9.61
N THR A 24 -11.55 10.99 10.11
CA THR A 24 -11.26 10.34 11.40
C THR A 24 -9.85 9.73 11.40
N PHE A 25 -9.51 8.95 10.38
CA PHE A 25 -8.17 8.36 10.28
C PHE A 25 -7.07 9.40 10.15
N TRP A 26 -7.31 10.49 9.40
CA TRP A 26 -6.36 11.58 9.23
C TRP A 26 -6.06 12.27 10.58
N VAL A 27 -7.10 12.57 11.37
CA VAL A 27 -6.94 13.13 12.72
C VAL A 27 -6.18 12.16 13.63
N LEU A 28 -6.57 10.88 13.69
CA LEU A 28 -5.86 9.90 14.51
C LEU A 28 -4.40 9.77 14.11
N HIS A 29 -4.11 9.72 12.81
CA HIS A 29 -2.75 9.60 12.31
C HIS A 29 -1.88 10.81 12.67
N LYS A 30 -2.44 12.02 12.62
CA LYS A 30 -1.73 13.24 13.03
C LYS A 30 -1.39 13.28 14.51
N VAL A 31 -2.23 12.71 15.37
CA VAL A 31 -2.05 12.74 16.82
C VAL A 31 -1.24 11.55 17.34
N ILE A 32 -1.41 10.36 16.76
CA ILE A 32 -0.93 9.09 17.33
C ILE A 32 -0.05 8.29 16.35
N GLY A 33 0.16 8.77 15.12
CA GLY A 33 1.02 8.12 14.14
C GLY A 33 0.44 6.81 13.61
N LEU A 34 1.28 5.77 13.48
CA LEU A 34 0.88 4.44 12.99
C LEU A 34 0.72 3.41 14.11
N ASN A 35 0.66 3.83 15.37
CA ASN A 35 0.41 2.91 16.47
C ASN A 35 -1.00 2.31 16.32
N PRO A 36 -1.16 0.99 16.15
CA PRO A 36 -2.44 0.36 15.83
C PRO A 36 -3.43 0.38 17.00
N LEU A 37 -2.96 0.38 18.24
CA LEU A 37 -3.82 0.19 19.42
C LEU A 37 -4.95 1.22 19.52
N PRO A 38 -4.72 2.54 19.37
CA PRO A 38 -5.80 3.54 19.45
C PRO A 38 -6.84 3.42 18.33
N TYR A 39 -6.45 2.92 17.15
CA TYR A 39 -7.41 2.66 16.07
C TYR A 39 -8.36 1.51 16.42
N HIS A 40 -7.84 0.43 17.03
CA HIS A 40 -8.67 -0.66 17.53
C HIS A 40 -9.58 -0.20 18.67
N ILE A 41 -9.06 0.58 19.63
CA ILE A 41 -9.86 1.14 20.73
C ILE A 41 -11.02 1.97 20.17
N LEU A 42 -10.79 2.79 19.15
CA LEU A 42 -11.84 3.59 18.53
C LEU A 42 -12.97 2.71 17.97
N ASN A 43 -12.63 1.64 17.23
CA ASN A 43 -13.64 0.71 16.72
C ASN A 43 -14.46 0.07 17.84
N VAL A 44 -13.79 -0.38 18.91
CA VAL A 44 -14.44 -1.00 20.07
C VAL A 44 -15.37 0.00 20.77
N VAL A 45 -14.93 1.24 20.98
CA VAL A 45 -15.75 2.30 21.61
C VAL A 45 -16.96 2.64 20.74
N MET A 46 -16.79 2.77 19.43
CA MET A 46 -17.88 3.02 18.48
C MET A 46 -18.89 1.86 18.49
N HIS A 47 -18.41 0.61 18.53
CA HIS A 47 -19.26 -0.58 18.61
C HIS A 47 -20.02 -0.66 19.95
N ALA A 48 -19.35 -0.43 21.08
CA ALA A 48 -19.97 -0.40 22.40
C ALA A 48 -21.02 0.70 22.53
N GLY A 49 -20.71 1.91 22.02
CA GLY A 49 -21.68 3.02 21.95
C GLY A 49 -22.89 2.66 21.09
N SER A 50 -22.67 1.98 19.96
CA SER A 50 -23.74 1.47 19.10
C SER A 50 -24.61 0.43 19.81
N ALA A 51 -24.03 -0.48 20.60
CA ALA A 51 -24.79 -1.44 21.39
C ALA A 51 -25.70 -0.75 22.43
N VAL A 52 -25.18 0.28 23.12
CA VAL A 52 -25.98 1.08 24.07
C VAL A 52 -27.12 1.81 23.35
N LEU A 53 -26.86 2.40 22.18
CA LEU A 53 -27.89 3.07 21.39
C LEU A 53 -28.94 2.09 20.85
N LEU A 54 -28.52 0.91 20.39
CA LEU A 54 -29.42 -0.14 19.94
C LEU A 54 -30.35 -0.57 21.08
N TRP A 55 -29.82 -0.76 22.29
CA TRP A 55 -30.65 -1.02 23.47
C TRP A 55 -31.68 0.09 23.70
N ARG A 56 -31.26 1.37 23.60
CA ARG A 56 -32.16 2.53 23.78
C ARG A 56 -33.26 2.58 22.69
N VAL A 57 -32.91 2.33 21.44
CA VAL A 57 -33.85 2.27 20.31
C VAL A 57 -34.84 1.12 20.49
N LEU A 58 -34.36 -0.10 20.77
CA LEU A 58 -35.22 -1.27 21.01
C LEU A 58 -36.17 -1.03 22.20
N ARG A 59 -35.70 -0.36 23.26
CA ARG A 59 -36.54 0.03 24.40
C ARG A 59 -37.62 1.04 24.01
N GLN A 60 -37.31 2.02 23.16
CA GLN A 60 -38.31 2.97 22.65
C GLN A 60 -39.35 2.31 21.76
N LEU A 61 -38.95 1.29 21.00
CA LEU A 61 -39.85 0.46 20.20
C LEU A 61 -40.65 -0.55 21.04
N GLY A 62 -40.39 -0.65 22.35
CA GLY A 62 -41.12 -1.55 23.25
C GLY A 62 -40.82 -3.03 23.01
N VAL A 63 -39.61 -3.35 22.54
CA VAL A 63 -39.16 -4.72 22.30
C VAL A 63 -38.86 -5.41 23.64
N PRO A 64 -39.51 -6.55 23.96
CA PRO A 64 -39.18 -7.36 25.13
C PRO A 64 -37.72 -7.79 25.09
N GLY A 65 -37.02 -7.77 26.23
CA GLY A 65 -35.61 -8.16 26.26
C GLY A 65 -34.68 -7.22 25.45
N ALA A 66 -35.03 -5.95 25.28
CA ALA A 66 -34.25 -4.98 24.50
C ALA A 66 -32.74 -4.94 24.84
N TRP A 67 -32.38 -5.08 26.13
CA TRP A 67 -30.98 -5.13 26.55
C TRP A 67 -30.30 -6.40 26.04
N LEU A 68 -30.98 -7.55 26.12
CA LEU A 68 -30.47 -8.83 25.65
C LEU A 68 -30.29 -8.81 24.14
N GLY A 69 -31.22 -8.21 23.38
CA GLY A 69 -31.07 -8.06 21.93
C GLY A 69 -29.82 -7.26 21.54
N ALA A 70 -29.53 -6.18 22.28
CA ALA A 70 -28.33 -5.39 22.05
C ALA A 70 -27.04 -6.13 22.44
N VAL A 71 -27.04 -6.88 23.55
CA VAL A 71 -25.88 -7.66 23.98
C VAL A 71 -25.64 -8.85 23.07
N LEU A 72 -26.69 -9.57 22.64
CA LEU A 72 -26.58 -10.65 21.65
C LEU A 72 -25.97 -10.14 20.35
N TRP A 73 -26.38 -8.95 19.88
CA TRP A 73 -25.77 -8.32 18.71
C TRP A 73 -24.30 -7.96 18.95
N ALA A 74 -23.98 -7.32 20.06
CA ALA A 74 -22.62 -6.87 20.37
C ALA A 74 -21.63 -8.02 20.57
N LEU A 75 -22.06 -9.12 21.17
CA LEU A 75 -21.21 -10.29 21.44
C LEU A 75 -21.24 -11.34 20.33
N HIS A 76 -21.96 -11.12 19.23
CA HIS A 76 -22.06 -12.12 18.17
C HIS A 76 -20.73 -12.23 17.37
N PRO A 77 -20.21 -13.44 17.09
CA PRO A 77 -18.91 -13.61 16.41
C PRO A 77 -18.84 -12.98 15.01
N VAL A 78 -19.97 -12.85 14.31
CA VAL A 78 -20.04 -12.18 12.99
C VAL A 78 -19.66 -10.69 13.06
N MET A 79 -19.69 -10.06 14.24
CA MET A 79 -19.29 -8.65 14.39
C MET A 79 -17.77 -8.46 14.34
N VAL A 80 -17.01 -9.54 14.56
CA VAL A 80 -15.55 -9.45 14.71
C VAL A 80 -14.89 -8.80 13.50
N GLN A 81 -15.28 -9.15 12.27
CA GLN A 81 -14.67 -8.52 11.08
C GLN A 81 -14.88 -7.01 11.06
N SER A 82 -16.06 -6.52 11.44
CA SER A 82 -16.38 -5.08 11.48
C SER A 82 -15.67 -4.33 12.61
N VAL A 83 -15.33 -5.00 13.72
CA VAL A 83 -14.78 -4.37 14.92
C VAL A 83 -13.26 -4.52 15.00
N ALA A 84 -12.74 -5.73 14.79
CA ALA A 84 -11.31 -6.03 14.91
C ALA A 84 -10.50 -5.42 13.76
N TRP A 85 -11.02 -5.41 12.54
CA TRP A 85 -10.30 -4.87 11.39
C TRP A 85 -10.39 -3.33 11.35
N VAL A 86 -9.26 -2.64 11.56
CA VAL A 86 -9.20 -1.17 11.66
C VAL A 86 -9.92 -0.45 10.51
N THR A 87 -9.77 -0.92 9.27
CA THR A 87 -10.37 -0.28 8.08
C THR A 87 -11.89 -0.38 8.04
N GLU A 88 -12.49 -1.25 8.84
CA GLU A 88 -13.94 -1.36 9.03
C GLU A 88 -14.49 -0.31 10.01
N LEU A 89 -13.73 0.71 10.39
CA LEU A 89 -14.24 1.92 11.05
C LEU A 89 -15.47 2.50 10.34
N LYS A 90 -15.54 2.40 9.01
CA LYS A 90 -16.73 2.77 8.23
C LYS A 90 -18.01 2.08 8.72
N ASN A 91 -17.93 0.84 9.19
CA ASN A 91 -19.07 0.13 9.77
C ASN A 91 -19.42 0.63 11.17
N THR A 92 -18.44 0.68 12.08
CA THR A 92 -18.70 1.06 13.48
C THR A 92 -19.10 2.52 13.63
N GLN A 93 -18.44 3.43 12.90
CA GLN A 93 -18.73 4.87 12.88
C GLN A 93 -20.09 5.17 12.22
N SER A 94 -20.38 4.59 11.05
CA SER A 94 -21.68 4.81 10.40
C SER A 94 -22.84 4.25 11.23
N CYS A 95 -22.64 3.11 11.91
CA CYS A 95 -23.63 2.49 12.79
C CYS A 95 -23.99 3.37 13.99
N LEU A 96 -23.00 3.99 14.64
CA LEU A 96 -23.24 4.92 15.74
C LEU A 96 -24.17 6.06 15.30
N PHE A 97 -23.84 6.72 14.20
CA PHE A 97 -24.64 7.81 13.66
C PHE A 97 -26.01 7.35 13.12
N TYR A 98 -26.08 6.16 12.53
CA TYR A 98 -27.32 5.55 12.07
C TYR A 98 -28.30 5.32 13.22
N LEU A 99 -27.83 4.74 14.35
CA LEU A 99 -28.66 4.52 15.53
C LEU A 99 -29.01 5.82 16.26
N LEU A 100 -28.11 6.80 16.32
CA LEU A 100 -28.41 8.14 16.81
C LEU A 100 -29.52 8.81 15.99
N SER A 101 -29.47 8.67 14.67
CA SER A 101 -30.50 9.21 13.79
C SER A 101 -31.88 8.59 14.08
N ILE A 102 -31.94 7.26 14.22
CA ILE A 102 -33.18 6.55 14.60
C ILE A 102 -33.67 7.00 15.97
N TYR A 103 -32.79 7.06 16.96
CA TYR A 103 -33.12 7.46 18.33
C TYR A 103 -33.71 8.88 18.39
N CYS A 104 -33.06 9.84 17.71
CA CYS A 104 -33.54 11.22 17.63
C CYS A 104 -34.87 11.32 16.86
N PHE A 105 -35.03 10.56 15.77
CA PHE A 105 -36.28 10.53 15.00
C PHE A 105 -37.46 10.00 15.82
N LEU A 106 -37.26 8.91 16.57
CA LEU A 106 -38.30 8.32 17.42
C LEU A 106 -38.69 9.22 18.60
N ASN A 107 -37.71 9.95 19.16
CA ASN A 107 -37.96 10.99 20.16
C ASN A 107 -38.75 12.16 19.58
N TRP A 108 -38.33 12.66 18.43
CA TRP A 108 -39.06 13.71 17.70
C TRP A 108 -40.51 13.29 17.41
N GLU A 109 -40.70 12.09 16.86
CA GLU A 109 -42.04 11.57 16.55
C GLU A 109 -42.91 11.52 17.82
N LYS A 110 -42.37 11.01 18.92
CA LYS A 110 -43.07 10.95 20.22
C LYS A 110 -43.45 12.34 20.73
N GLN A 111 -42.51 13.30 20.70
CA GLN A 111 -42.74 14.66 21.20
C GLN A 111 -43.70 15.46 20.30
N SER A 112 -43.63 15.26 18.98
CA SER A 112 -44.51 15.93 18.01
C SER A 112 -45.99 15.58 18.15
N GLN A 113 -46.31 14.56 18.94
CA GLN A 113 -47.68 14.15 19.27
C GLN A 113 -48.17 14.70 20.61
N LEU A 114 -47.26 15.20 21.46
CA LEU A 114 -47.59 15.75 22.77
C LEU A 114 -47.90 17.25 22.65
N THR A 115 -49.10 17.66 23.07
CA THR A 115 -49.65 19.02 22.90
C THR A 115 -48.88 20.11 23.67
N GLN A 116 -48.11 19.73 24.70
CA GLN A 116 -47.45 20.64 25.65
C GLN A 116 -45.94 20.85 25.41
N THR A 117 -45.37 20.23 24.37
CA THR A 117 -43.91 20.23 24.16
C THR A 117 -43.42 21.53 23.50
N ARG A 118 -42.26 22.04 23.91
CA ARG A 118 -41.65 23.24 23.31
C ARG A 118 -41.29 22.98 21.85
N ARG A 119 -41.78 23.82 20.93
CA ARG A 119 -41.50 23.70 19.47
C ARG A 119 -40.00 23.62 19.14
N VAL A 120 -39.14 24.30 19.92
CA VAL A 120 -37.68 24.32 19.71
C VAL A 120 -37.06 22.94 19.92
N GLU A 121 -37.43 22.23 20.99
CA GLU A 121 -36.88 20.90 21.31
C GLU A 121 -37.27 19.86 20.25
N VAL A 122 -38.51 19.96 19.74
CA VAL A 122 -39.00 19.13 18.64
C VAL A 122 -38.17 19.37 17.38
N SER A 123 -37.98 20.64 16.97
CA SER A 123 -37.17 20.96 15.80
C SER A 123 -35.71 20.54 15.95
N LEU A 124 -35.14 20.64 17.16
CA LEU A 124 -33.77 20.20 17.46
C LEU A 124 -33.60 18.69 17.25
N MET A 125 -34.52 17.87 17.77
CA MET A 125 -34.44 16.41 17.62
C MET A 125 -34.53 15.97 16.15
N PHE A 126 -35.37 16.63 15.35
CA PHE A 126 -35.44 16.38 13.91
C PHE A 126 -34.15 16.78 13.19
N GLY A 127 -33.63 17.98 13.48
CA GLY A 127 -32.36 18.47 12.91
C GLY A 127 -31.17 17.58 13.27
N LEU A 128 -31.06 17.13 14.52
CA LEU A 128 -30.04 16.18 14.96
C LEU A 128 -30.18 14.83 14.26
N SER A 129 -31.41 14.36 14.04
CA SER A 129 -31.66 13.12 13.29
C SER A 129 -31.14 13.22 11.85
N LEU A 130 -31.42 14.34 11.16
CA LEU A 130 -30.89 14.61 9.81
C LEU A 130 -29.36 14.70 9.80
N LEU A 131 -28.79 15.47 10.73
CA LEU A 131 -27.33 15.63 10.83
C LEU A 131 -26.64 14.29 11.04
N CYS A 132 -27.13 13.48 11.99
CA CYS A 132 -26.60 12.14 12.21
C CYS A 132 -26.74 11.27 10.96
N PHE A 133 -27.84 11.37 10.21
CA PHE A 133 -27.97 10.61 8.97
C PHE A 133 -26.95 11.02 7.91
N VAL A 134 -26.70 12.32 7.74
CA VAL A 134 -25.65 12.83 6.84
C VAL A 134 -24.27 12.32 7.29
N LEU A 135 -23.95 12.37 8.58
CA LEU A 135 -22.69 11.84 9.10
C LEU A 135 -22.57 10.31 8.88
N ALA A 136 -23.68 9.58 8.98
CA ALA A 136 -23.72 8.15 8.71
C ALA A 136 -23.42 7.86 7.23
N THR A 137 -24.04 8.59 6.29
CA THR A 137 -23.82 8.39 4.84
C THR A 137 -22.43 8.81 4.41
N LEU A 138 -21.88 9.88 4.98
CA LEU A 138 -20.49 10.32 4.76
C LEU A 138 -19.46 9.36 5.38
N SER A 139 -19.87 8.53 6.35
CA SER A 139 -19.04 7.45 6.89
C SER A 139 -19.12 6.19 6.03
N LYS A 140 -20.33 5.79 5.63
CA LYS A 140 -20.58 4.63 4.77
C LYS A 140 -21.88 4.80 3.98
N PRO A 141 -21.83 4.92 2.65
CA PRO A 141 -23.03 5.12 1.83
C PRO A 141 -24.08 4.01 1.92
N SER A 142 -23.72 2.78 2.33
CA SER A 142 -24.68 1.68 2.45
C SER A 142 -25.81 1.92 3.47
N VAL A 143 -25.70 2.95 4.32
CA VAL A 143 -26.77 3.31 5.27
C VAL A 143 -27.96 4.05 4.62
N VAL A 144 -27.94 4.26 3.30
CA VAL A 144 -29.02 4.87 2.50
C VAL A 144 -30.40 4.24 2.68
N MET A 145 -30.48 3.05 3.28
CA MET A 145 -31.74 2.37 3.61
C MET A 145 -32.45 2.94 4.84
N LEU A 146 -31.85 3.90 5.56
CA LEU A 146 -32.42 4.48 6.77
C LEU A 146 -33.85 5.02 6.60
N PRO A 147 -34.24 5.76 5.54
CA PRO A 147 -35.62 6.25 5.40
C PRO A 147 -36.65 5.12 5.40
N ALA A 148 -36.33 3.99 4.76
CA ALA A 148 -37.18 2.80 4.75
C ALA A 148 -37.26 2.17 6.16
N VAL A 149 -36.16 2.17 6.92
CA VAL A 149 -36.15 1.71 8.32
C VAL A 149 -36.95 2.65 9.23
N LEU A 150 -36.85 3.97 9.06
CA LEU A 150 -37.66 4.94 9.81
C LEU A 150 -39.15 4.78 9.50
N ALA A 151 -39.51 4.58 8.23
CA ALA A 151 -40.87 4.26 7.82
C ALA A 151 -41.38 2.96 8.47
N LEU A 152 -40.52 1.93 8.53
CA LEU A 152 -40.82 0.66 9.20
C LEU A 152 -41.03 0.87 10.72
N CYS A 153 -40.23 1.73 11.36
CA CYS A 153 -40.38 2.09 12.77
C CYS A 153 -41.70 2.85 13.04
N VAL A 154 -42.08 3.78 12.17
CA VAL A 154 -43.37 4.47 12.22
C VAL A 154 -44.51 3.47 12.10
N TRP A 155 -44.43 2.57 11.12
CA TRP A 155 -45.42 1.52 10.93
C TRP A 155 -45.51 0.59 12.16
N TRP A 156 -44.39 0.24 12.78
CA TRP A 156 -44.37 -0.57 13.99
C TRP A 156 -45.18 0.07 15.15
N ARG A 157 -45.00 1.37 15.36
CA ARG A 157 -45.66 2.11 16.46
C ARG A 157 -47.14 2.38 16.18
N ARG A 158 -47.49 2.77 14.94
CA ARG A 158 -48.83 3.28 14.60
C ARG A 158 -49.68 2.37 13.72
N ARG A 159 -49.10 1.29 13.18
CA ARG A 159 -49.70 0.37 12.18
C ARG A 159 -50.10 0.98 10.84
N ARG A 160 -49.85 2.27 10.63
CA ARG A 160 -50.14 2.98 9.38
C ARG A 160 -49.13 4.09 9.19
N ILE A 161 -48.85 4.41 7.93
CA ILE A 161 -48.03 5.54 7.52
C ILE A 161 -48.99 6.62 7.01
N GLN A 162 -48.92 7.82 7.56
CA GLN A 162 -49.75 8.95 7.15
C GLN A 162 -48.97 9.89 6.22
N TRP A 163 -49.68 10.77 5.52
CA TRP A 163 -49.03 11.78 4.64
C TRP A 163 -48.01 12.65 5.37
N ARG A 164 -48.29 13.01 6.64
CA ARG A 164 -47.34 13.75 7.50
C ARG A 164 -46.01 13.01 7.66
N ASP A 165 -46.04 11.68 7.72
CA ASP A 165 -44.84 10.86 7.87
C ASP A 165 -44.04 10.81 6.58
N ALA A 166 -44.72 10.73 5.44
CA ALA A 166 -44.08 10.82 4.13
C ALA A 166 -43.35 12.16 3.95
N VAL A 167 -43.98 13.27 4.34
CA VAL A 167 -43.36 14.61 4.32
C VAL A 167 -42.15 14.67 5.26
N ALA A 168 -42.25 14.11 6.46
CA ALA A 168 -41.14 14.07 7.41
C ALA A 168 -39.96 13.20 6.95
N LEU A 169 -40.22 12.16 6.16
CA LEU A 169 -39.20 11.27 5.59
C LEU A 169 -38.59 11.83 4.30
N ALA A 170 -39.24 12.77 3.61
CA ALA A 170 -38.77 13.31 2.34
C ALA A 170 -37.32 13.84 2.37
N PRO A 171 -36.87 14.58 3.41
CA PRO A 171 -35.47 15.01 3.50
C PRO A 171 -34.49 13.83 3.61
N PHE A 172 -34.85 12.78 4.34
CA PHE A 172 -34.03 11.56 4.44
C PHE A 172 -33.97 10.83 3.09
N VAL A 173 -35.10 10.74 2.37
CA VAL A 173 -35.13 10.15 1.02
C VAL A 173 -34.24 10.95 0.05
N ALA A 174 -34.27 12.28 0.11
CA ALA A 174 -33.42 13.12 -0.71
C ALA A 174 -31.92 12.89 -0.44
N ILE A 175 -31.52 12.83 0.85
CA ILE A 175 -30.13 12.49 1.24
C ILE A 175 -29.75 11.09 0.73
N SER A 176 -30.63 10.10 0.87
CA SER A 176 -30.40 8.74 0.35
C SER A 176 -30.23 8.71 -1.16
N ALA A 177 -31.05 9.44 -1.91
CA ALA A 177 -30.99 9.51 -3.36
C ALA A 177 -29.68 10.15 -3.82
N LEU A 178 -29.27 11.26 -3.20
CA LEU A 178 -28.01 11.95 -3.49
C LEU A 178 -26.79 11.05 -3.20
N ALA A 179 -26.76 10.42 -2.02
CA ALA A 179 -25.67 9.51 -1.65
C ALA A 179 -25.60 8.27 -2.57
N SER A 180 -26.75 7.74 -2.99
CA SER A 180 -26.82 6.61 -3.93
C SER A 180 -26.33 7.01 -5.33
N ALA A 181 -26.78 8.16 -5.84
CA ALA A 181 -26.35 8.68 -7.14
C ALA A 181 -24.83 8.93 -7.17
N TRP A 182 -24.28 9.52 -6.11
CA TRP A 182 -22.85 9.72 -5.96
C TRP A 182 -22.08 8.40 -5.94
N THR A 183 -22.55 7.41 -5.17
CA THR A 183 -21.90 6.09 -5.08
C THR A 183 -21.88 5.37 -6.41
N ILE A 184 -22.99 5.41 -7.16
CA ILE A 184 -23.07 4.80 -8.50
C ILE A 184 -22.10 5.50 -9.48
N TRP A 185 -22.01 6.82 -9.40
CA TRP A 185 -21.07 7.59 -10.23
C TRP A 185 -19.61 7.27 -9.89
N GLU A 186 -19.24 7.24 -8.59
CA GLU A 186 -17.88 6.91 -8.13
C GLU A 186 -17.47 5.50 -8.55
N GLN A 187 -18.34 4.51 -8.38
CA GLN A 187 -18.06 3.12 -8.76
C GLN A 187 -17.85 2.94 -10.26
N LYS A 188 -18.63 3.65 -11.08
CA LYS A 188 -18.58 3.55 -12.54
C LYS A 188 -17.33 4.20 -13.12
N PHE A 189 -16.92 5.36 -12.59
CA PHE A 189 -15.87 6.19 -13.20
C PHE A 189 -14.52 6.11 -12.50
N HIS A 190 -14.47 5.80 -11.19
CA HIS A 190 -13.23 5.89 -10.40
C HIS A 190 -12.79 4.54 -9.82
N ALA A 191 -13.70 3.78 -9.20
CA ALA A 191 -13.34 2.50 -8.57
C ALA A 191 -13.01 1.38 -9.57
N ARG A 192 -13.17 1.65 -10.89
CA ARG A 192 -12.98 0.69 -12.00
C ARG A 192 -13.60 -0.68 -11.72
N ALA A 193 -14.76 -0.71 -11.06
CA ALA A 193 -15.57 -1.93 -10.88
C ALA A 193 -16.25 -2.33 -12.20
N VAL A 194 -15.45 -2.35 -13.26
CA VAL A 194 -15.80 -2.52 -14.66
C VAL A 194 -14.86 -3.59 -15.18
N GLY A 195 -15.43 -4.62 -15.80
CA GLY A 195 -14.67 -5.79 -16.25
C GLY A 195 -15.44 -7.09 -16.04
N PRO A 196 -14.92 -8.21 -16.55
CA PRO A 196 -15.62 -9.51 -16.53
C PRO A 196 -15.97 -9.97 -15.11
N ASP A 197 -15.15 -9.62 -14.11
CA ASP A 197 -15.41 -9.96 -12.71
C ASP A 197 -16.68 -9.32 -12.11
N TRP A 198 -17.17 -8.22 -12.69
CA TRP A 198 -18.37 -7.48 -12.23
C TRP A 198 -19.51 -7.49 -13.26
N ALA A 199 -19.35 -8.23 -14.36
CA ALA A 199 -20.29 -8.31 -15.47
C ALA A 199 -21.43 -9.33 -15.22
N GLN A 200 -21.91 -9.46 -13.98
CA GLN A 200 -23.04 -10.36 -13.68
C GLN A 200 -24.30 -9.88 -14.39
N SER A 201 -24.95 -10.81 -15.09
CA SER A 201 -26.26 -10.64 -15.69
C SER A 201 -27.34 -10.43 -14.63
N TRP A 202 -28.48 -9.83 -15.02
CA TRP A 202 -29.61 -9.66 -14.10
C TRP A 202 -30.09 -10.96 -13.43
N PRO A 203 -30.21 -12.09 -14.15
CA PRO A 203 -30.59 -13.36 -13.52
C PRO A 203 -29.59 -13.85 -12.47
N GLU A 204 -28.28 -13.71 -12.72
CA GLU A 204 -27.23 -14.04 -11.75
C GLU A 204 -27.31 -13.18 -10.48
N ARG A 205 -27.58 -11.87 -10.63
CA ARG A 205 -27.77 -10.95 -9.49
C ARG A 205 -28.93 -11.36 -8.60
N LEU A 206 -30.05 -11.82 -9.18
CA LEU A 206 -31.19 -12.32 -8.43
C LEU A 206 -30.87 -13.60 -7.66
N ILE A 207 -30.09 -14.51 -8.25
CA ILE A 207 -29.62 -15.73 -7.58
C ILE A 207 -28.72 -15.37 -6.40
N ILE A 208 -27.78 -14.44 -6.59
CA ILE A 208 -26.89 -13.95 -5.51
C ILE A 208 -27.75 -13.35 -4.38
N ALA A 209 -28.73 -12.51 -4.70
CA ALA A 209 -29.62 -11.89 -3.71
C ALA A 209 -30.38 -12.92 -2.89
N GLY A 210 -30.98 -13.89 -3.55
CA GLY A 210 -31.67 -14.99 -2.88
C GLY A 210 -30.73 -15.74 -1.93
N ARG A 211 -29.58 -16.20 -2.42
CA ARG A 211 -28.61 -16.98 -1.62
C ARG A 211 -28.04 -16.17 -0.45
N ALA A 212 -27.75 -14.88 -0.65
CA ALA A 212 -27.16 -14.02 0.38
C ALA A 212 -28.06 -13.84 1.60
N ILE A 213 -29.38 -13.65 1.41
CA ILE A 213 -30.36 -13.51 2.50
C ILE A 213 -30.26 -14.71 3.46
N TRP A 214 -30.26 -15.92 2.92
CA TRP A 214 -30.22 -17.15 3.71
C TRP A 214 -28.82 -17.45 4.25
N PHE A 215 -27.77 -17.15 3.48
CA PHE A 215 -26.39 -17.31 3.92
C PHE A 215 -26.13 -16.53 5.22
N TYR A 216 -26.47 -15.24 5.25
CA TYR A 216 -26.26 -14.41 6.43
C TYR A 216 -27.15 -14.85 7.60
N LEU A 217 -28.40 -15.25 7.33
CA LEU A 217 -29.30 -15.73 8.39
C LEU A 217 -28.77 -17.02 9.02
N ALA A 218 -28.23 -17.92 8.18
CA ALA A 218 -27.55 -19.12 8.65
C ALA A 218 -26.31 -18.79 9.49
N LYS A 219 -25.53 -17.77 9.14
CA LYS A 219 -24.36 -17.33 9.94
C LYS A 219 -24.74 -16.66 11.27
N LEU A 220 -25.93 -16.09 11.38
CA LEU A 220 -26.48 -15.62 12.66
C LEU A 220 -26.94 -16.78 13.56
N PHE A 221 -27.42 -17.88 12.98
CA PHE A 221 -27.81 -19.06 13.75
C PHE A 221 -26.60 -19.93 14.11
N TRP A 222 -25.69 -20.12 13.17
CA TRP A 222 -24.51 -20.96 13.29
C TRP A 222 -23.26 -20.21 12.78
N PRO A 223 -22.56 -19.47 13.66
CA PRO A 223 -21.42 -18.63 13.29
C PRO A 223 -20.13 -19.44 13.11
N HIS A 224 -20.20 -20.52 12.33
CA HIS A 224 -19.04 -21.32 11.98
C HIS A 224 -19.21 -21.98 10.59
N PRO A 225 -18.18 -22.00 9.74
CA PRO A 225 -16.99 -21.16 9.85
C PRO A 225 -17.27 -19.69 9.54
N LEU A 226 -16.46 -18.78 10.10
CA LEU A 226 -16.41 -17.38 9.69
C LEU A 226 -15.10 -17.11 8.96
N ILE A 227 -15.19 -16.72 7.68
CA ILE A 227 -14.06 -16.65 6.76
C ILE A 227 -13.94 -15.22 6.25
N PHE A 228 -12.72 -14.69 6.21
CA PHE A 228 -12.45 -13.37 5.68
C PHE A 228 -12.88 -13.21 4.21
N ILE A 229 -12.56 -14.21 3.37
CA ILE A 229 -12.98 -14.32 1.97
C ILE A 229 -13.59 -15.70 1.72
N TYR A 230 -14.91 -15.74 1.61
CA TYR A 230 -15.64 -16.96 1.31
C TYR A 230 -15.44 -17.43 -0.13
N PRO A 231 -15.55 -18.74 -0.42
CA PRO A 231 -15.54 -19.26 -1.78
C PRO A 231 -16.58 -18.55 -2.66
N ARG A 232 -16.18 -18.13 -3.86
CA ARG A 232 -17.08 -17.51 -4.83
C ARG A 232 -18.06 -18.56 -5.34
N TRP A 233 -19.36 -18.23 -5.36
CA TRP A 233 -20.40 -19.17 -5.78
C TRP A 233 -20.42 -19.39 -7.28
N GLN A 234 -20.65 -20.64 -7.69
CA GLN A 234 -21.02 -20.94 -9.08
C GLN A 234 -22.50 -20.61 -9.29
N LEU A 235 -22.79 -19.86 -10.34
CA LEU A 235 -24.14 -19.38 -10.69
C LEU A 235 -24.60 -20.09 -11.95
N GLN A 236 -25.83 -20.63 -11.90
CA GLN A 236 -26.43 -21.37 -13.02
C GLN A 236 -27.76 -20.72 -13.36
N PRO A 237 -27.76 -19.61 -14.12
CA PRO A 237 -28.98 -18.83 -14.39
C PRO A 237 -30.04 -19.60 -15.18
N ALA A 238 -29.64 -20.64 -15.91
CA ALA A 238 -30.56 -21.55 -16.62
C ALA A 238 -31.36 -22.47 -15.69
N GLN A 239 -30.93 -22.67 -14.44
CA GLN A 239 -31.58 -23.60 -13.52
C GLN A 239 -32.61 -22.87 -12.65
N PHE A 240 -33.90 -23.21 -12.79
CA PHE A 240 -34.98 -22.57 -12.03
C PHE A 240 -34.82 -22.70 -10.50
N THR A 241 -34.27 -23.83 -10.01
CA THR A 241 -34.04 -24.07 -8.58
C THR A 241 -33.06 -23.05 -7.97
N ALA A 242 -32.22 -22.41 -8.77
CA ALA A 242 -31.31 -21.35 -8.32
C ALA A 242 -32.04 -20.09 -7.82
N TYR A 243 -33.28 -19.84 -8.25
CA TYR A 243 -34.11 -18.70 -7.84
C TYR A 243 -35.00 -18.99 -6.63
N LEU A 244 -35.15 -20.26 -6.25
CA LEU A 244 -36.00 -20.69 -5.14
C LEU A 244 -35.66 -19.96 -3.82
N PRO A 245 -34.39 -19.75 -3.44
CA PRO A 245 -34.06 -19.00 -2.22
C PRO A 245 -34.65 -17.58 -2.22
N LEU A 246 -34.63 -16.88 -3.36
CA LEU A 246 -35.21 -15.54 -3.48
C LEU A 246 -36.74 -15.59 -3.37
N LEU A 247 -37.37 -16.51 -4.11
CA LEU A 247 -38.83 -16.70 -4.08
C LEU A 247 -39.31 -17.03 -2.66
N LEU A 248 -38.63 -17.93 -1.95
CA LEU A 248 -38.96 -18.29 -0.57
C LEU A 248 -38.80 -17.10 0.39
N ALA A 249 -37.76 -16.27 0.22
CA ALA A 249 -37.59 -15.07 1.04
C ALA A 249 -38.73 -14.05 0.82
N LEU A 250 -39.12 -13.83 -0.44
CA LEU A 250 -40.22 -12.93 -0.79
C LEU A 250 -41.58 -13.46 -0.31
N MET A 251 -41.90 -14.72 -0.62
CA MET A 251 -43.13 -15.37 -0.15
C MET A 251 -43.20 -15.41 1.37
N GLY A 252 -42.06 -15.67 2.04
CA GLY A 252 -41.94 -15.62 3.50
C GLY A 252 -42.30 -14.25 4.05
N LEU A 253 -41.71 -13.18 3.53
CA LEU A 253 -42.04 -11.81 3.96
C LEU A 253 -43.51 -11.45 3.73
N ILE A 254 -44.08 -11.85 2.59
CA ILE A 254 -45.50 -11.63 2.28
C ILE A 254 -46.38 -12.40 3.26
N ALA A 255 -46.08 -13.68 3.52
CA ALA A 255 -46.83 -14.48 4.49
C ALA A 255 -46.76 -13.86 5.90
N LEU A 256 -45.59 -13.40 6.31
CA LEU A 256 -45.38 -12.73 7.61
C LEU A 256 -46.19 -11.43 7.74
N TRP A 257 -46.41 -10.70 6.65
CA TRP A 257 -47.24 -9.48 6.65
C TRP A 257 -48.70 -9.76 7.05
N PHE A 258 -49.23 -10.90 6.62
CA PHE A 258 -50.60 -11.31 6.90
C PHE A 258 -50.77 -12.04 8.24
N LEU A 259 -49.69 -12.33 8.96
CA LEU A 259 -49.78 -12.99 10.27
C LEU A 259 -50.46 -12.07 11.31
N PRO A 260 -51.56 -12.52 11.93
CA PRO A 260 -52.26 -11.74 12.93
C PRO A 260 -51.45 -11.62 14.23
N GLY A 261 -51.76 -10.57 15.01
CA GLY A 261 -51.27 -10.41 16.38
C GLY A 261 -49.97 -9.61 16.53
N LYS A 262 -49.42 -9.59 17.76
CA LYS A 262 -48.18 -8.86 18.10
C LYS A 262 -46.93 -9.63 17.67
N ALA A 263 -46.94 -10.95 17.81
CA ALA A 263 -45.83 -11.82 17.43
C ALA A 263 -45.58 -11.81 15.91
N GLY A 264 -46.63 -12.00 15.09
CA GLY A 264 -46.51 -11.94 13.62
C GLY A 264 -45.90 -10.63 13.13
N ARG A 265 -46.35 -9.49 13.68
CA ARG A 265 -45.78 -8.18 13.38
C ARG A 265 -44.31 -8.05 13.78
N ALA A 266 -43.90 -8.63 14.91
CA ALA A 266 -42.51 -8.58 15.37
C ALA A 266 -41.60 -9.36 14.42
N VAL A 267 -42.03 -10.55 13.99
CA VAL A 267 -41.31 -11.38 13.03
C VAL A 267 -41.24 -10.67 11.66
N PHE A 268 -42.35 -10.08 11.19
CA PHE A 268 -42.35 -9.28 9.97
C PHE A 268 -41.38 -8.09 10.07
N PHE A 269 -41.43 -7.30 11.16
CA PHE A 269 -40.55 -6.15 11.33
C PHE A 269 -39.07 -6.57 11.27
N ALA A 270 -38.69 -7.61 12.01
CA ALA A 270 -37.32 -8.10 12.03
C ALA A 270 -36.86 -8.60 10.65
N GLY A 271 -37.71 -9.36 9.95
CA GLY A 271 -37.44 -9.84 8.59
C GLY A 271 -37.35 -8.72 7.56
N ALA A 272 -38.28 -7.76 7.60
CA ALA A 272 -38.28 -6.60 6.71
C ALA A 272 -37.06 -5.72 6.96
N TYR A 273 -36.74 -5.42 8.23
CA TYR A 273 -35.53 -4.68 8.61
C TYR A 273 -34.27 -5.36 8.08
N TYR A 274 -34.18 -6.68 8.23
CA TYR A 274 -33.05 -7.49 7.78
C TYR A 274 -32.85 -7.39 6.26
N VAL A 275 -33.90 -7.62 5.46
CA VAL A 275 -33.80 -7.55 4.00
C VAL A 275 -33.56 -6.13 3.52
N ILE A 276 -34.23 -5.13 4.10
CA ILE A 276 -34.01 -3.71 3.80
C ILE A 276 -32.55 -3.33 4.07
N SER A 277 -32.02 -3.72 5.22
CA SER A 277 -30.64 -3.34 5.61
C SER A 277 -29.57 -4.10 4.81
N LEU A 278 -29.88 -5.30 4.30
CA LEU A 278 -28.99 -6.04 3.39
C LEU A 278 -29.05 -5.53 1.95
N PHE A 279 -30.10 -4.83 1.53
CA PHE A 279 -30.33 -4.47 0.12
C PHE A 279 -29.08 -3.92 -0.61
N PRO A 280 -28.27 -3.01 -0.05
CA PRO A 280 -27.08 -2.49 -0.73
C PRO A 280 -26.01 -3.54 -1.02
N VAL A 281 -26.03 -4.68 -0.33
CA VAL A 281 -25.05 -5.78 -0.40
C VAL A 281 -25.61 -7.08 -0.96
N LEU A 282 -26.89 -7.12 -1.36
CA LEU A 282 -27.57 -8.33 -1.87
C LEU A 282 -27.14 -8.76 -3.28
N GLY A 283 -26.14 -8.17 -3.91
CA GLY A 283 -25.76 -8.58 -5.27
C GLY A 283 -26.43 -7.81 -6.41
N VAL A 284 -27.43 -6.97 -6.09
CA VAL A 284 -28.12 -6.14 -7.09
C VAL A 284 -27.16 -5.11 -7.70
N PHE A 285 -26.30 -4.51 -6.87
CA PHE A 285 -25.26 -3.57 -7.31
C PHE A 285 -23.91 -4.27 -7.44
N SER A 286 -23.08 -3.82 -8.38
CA SER A 286 -21.70 -4.30 -8.51
C SER A 286 -20.83 -3.68 -7.41
N ILE A 287 -20.39 -4.49 -6.45
CA ILE A 287 -19.49 -4.06 -5.39
C ILE A 287 -18.09 -4.57 -5.72
N TYR A 288 -17.05 -3.75 -5.52
CA TYR A 288 -15.66 -4.13 -5.79
C TYR A 288 -15.28 -5.50 -5.20
N PHE A 289 -15.69 -5.76 -3.96
CA PHE A 289 -15.43 -7.01 -3.24
C PHE A 289 -15.96 -8.28 -3.95
N PHE A 290 -16.94 -8.17 -4.85
CA PHE A 290 -17.47 -9.32 -5.62
C PHE A 290 -16.49 -9.94 -6.58
N ARG A 291 -15.36 -9.26 -6.84
CA ARG A 291 -14.19 -9.87 -7.48
C ARG A 291 -13.66 -11.07 -6.69
N TYR A 292 -13.77 -11.04 -5.36
CA TYR A 292 -13.26 -12.07 -4.46
C TYR A 292 -14.37 -13.00 -3.98
N SER A 293 -15.48 -12.45 -3.49
CA SER A 293 -16.61 -13.21 -2.97
C SER A 293 -17.91 -12.40 -2.99
N PHE A 294 -19.05 -13.07 -3.11
CA PHE A 294 -20.37 -12.42 -3.08
C PHE A 294 -20.86 -12.09 -1.67
N VAL A 295 -20.20 -12.61 -0.64
CA VAL A 295 -20.59 -12.43 0.76
C VAL A 295 -19.40 -12.15 1.65
N SER A 296 -19.63 -11.41 2.75
CA SER A 296 -18.63 -11.13 3.78
C SER A 296 -19.30 -10.82 5.11
N ASP A 297 -18.71 -11.22 6.23
CA ASP A 297 -19.37 -11.12 7.54
C ASP A 297 -19.69 -9.66 7.90
N HIS A 298 -18.81 -8.73 7.56
CA HIS A 298 -18.99 -7.31 7.82
C HIS A 298 -20.13 -6.64 6.99
N PHE A 299 -20.71 -7.33 6.00
CA PHE A 299 -21.86 -6.83 5.22
C PHE A 299 -23.19 -6.92 5.98
N GLN A 300 -23.34 -7.90 6.89
CA GLN A 300 -24.56 -8.07 7.68
C GLN A 300 -24.55 -7.30 9.02
N TYR A 301 -23.53 -6.48 9.27
CA TYR A 301 -23.33 -5.77 10.54
C TYR A 301 -24.57 -5.01 11.03
N LEU A 302 -25.21 -4.21 10.17
CA LEU A 302 -26.46 -3.52 10.50
C LEU A 302 -27.68 -4.47 10.46
N ALA A 303 -27.78 -5.28 9.41
CA ALA A 303 -28.96 -6.12 9.17
C ALA A 303 -29.23 -7.13 10.29
N SER A 304 -28.16 -7.67 10.89
CA SER A 304 -28.22 -8.65 11.99
C SER A 304 -28.98 -8.17 13.23
N MET A 305 -29.13 -6.86 13.45
CA MET A 305 -29.85 -6.31 14.60
C MET A 305 -31.30 -6.80 14.66
N GLY A 306 -31.98 -6.91 13.51
CA GLY A 306 -33.39 -7.33 13.45
C GLY A 306 -33.59 -8.76 13.94
N PRO A 307 -32.96 -9.77 13.31
CA PRO A 307 -33.06 -11.17 13.74
C PRO A 307 -32.60 -11.40 15.18
N LEU A 308 -31.48 -10.80 15.62
CA LEU A 308 -30.98 -10.98 16.98
C LEU A 308 -31.89 -10.32 18.04
N ALA A 309 -32.47 -9.16 17.74
CA ALA A 309 -33.49 -8.55 18.61
C ALA A 309 -34.77 -9.40 18.67
N LEU A 310 -35.17 -10.04 17.57
CA LEU A 310 -36.30 -10.96 17.54
C LEU A 310 -36.05 -12.20 18.41
N VAL A 311 -34.87 -12.81 18.32
CA VAL A 311 -34.48 -13.96 19.16
C VAL A 311 -34.52 -13.57 20.64
N ALA A 312 -33.98 -12.41 21.01
CA ALA A 312 -34.04 -11.91 22.39
C ALA A 312 -35.49 -11.70 22.87
N ALA A 313 -36.34 -11.11 22.03
CA ALA A 313 -37.74 -10.87 22.35
C ALA A 313 -38.53 -12.19 22.49
N ALA A 314 -38.33 -13.13 21.56
CA ALA A 314 -38.96 -14.44 21.59
C ALA A 314 -38.54 -15.25 22.82
N GLY A 315 -37.24 -15.24 23.17
CA GLY A 315 -36.77 -15.83 24.43
C GLY A 315 -37.43 -15.18 25.64
N SER A 316 -37.39 -13.85 25.73
CA SER A 316 -37.98 -13.11 26.84
C SER A 316 -39.49 -13.34 27.01
N GLU A 317 -40.24 -13.52 25.92
CA GLU A 317 -41.69 -13.70 25.96
C GLU A 317 -42.10 -15.18 26.09
N GLY A 318 -41.39 -16.11 25.44
CA GLY A 318 -41.62 -17.55 25.53
C GLY A 318 -41.46 -18.08 26.96
N PHE A 319 -40.46 -17.59 27.69
CA PHE A 319 -40.29 -17.93 29.11
C PHE A 319 -41.44 -17.43 29.99
N ASN A 320 -42.09 -16.32 29.65
CA ASN A 320 -43.22 -15.79 30.41
C ASN A 320 -44.53 -16.55 30.16
N ARG A 321 -44.62 -17.33 29.06
CA ARG A 321 -45.80 -18.13 28.71
C ARG A 321 -45.74 -19.59 29.18
N LEU A 322 -44.55 -20.11 29.49
CA LEU A 322 -44.37 -21.39 30.16
C LEU A 322 -44.83 -21.25 31.62
N GLY A 323 -46.14 -21.33 31.84
CA GLY A 323 -46.74 -21.47 33.17
C GLY A 323 -46.42 -22.86 33.71
N VAL A 324 -45.50 -22.91 34.67
CA VAL A 324 -45.10 -24.15 35.35
C VAL A 324 -45.58 -24.07 36.79
N ALA A 325 -46.05 -25.19 37.33
CA ALA A 325 -46.60 -25.34 38.69
C ALA A 325 -45.79 -24.60 39.77
N GLU A 326 -46.47 -24.06 40.80
CA GLU A 326 -45.94 -23.24 41.91
C GLU A 326 -44.62 -23.72 42.54
N SER A 327 -44.30 -25.02 42.46
CA SER A 327 -43.05 -25.60 42.97
C SER A 327 -41.79 -25.21 42.16
N LEU A 328 -41.91 -24.86 40.87
CA LEU A 328 -40.81 -24.48 39.98
C LEU A 328 -40.61 -22.96 39.87
N GLU A 329 -41.53 -22.15 40.40
CA GLU A 329 -41.46 -20.68 40.33
C GLU A 329 -40.24 -20.10 41.05
N ARG A 330 -39.75 -20.76 42.10
CA ARG A 330 -38.55 -20.30 42.84
C ARG A 330 -37.24 -20.54 42.08
N GLY A 331 -37.17 -21.54 41.20
CA GLY A 331 -35.96 -21.91 40.44
C GLY A 331 -35.90 -21.31 39.03
N LEU A 332 -37.05 -20.95 38.46
CA LEU A 332 -37.16 -20.41 37.10
C LEU A 332 -36.38 -19.11 36.83
N PRO A 333 -36.32 -18.10 37.72
CA PRO A 333 -35.49 -16.91 37.49
C PRO A 333 -33.99 -17.26 37.46
N PHE A 334 -33.54 -18.19 38.30
CA PHE A 334 -32.15 -18.67 38.29
C PHE A 334 -31.83 -19.44 37.01
N LEU A 335 -32.76 -20.26 36.51
CA LEU A 335 -32.60 -20.97 35.23
C LEU A 335 -32.53 -19.99 34.04
N ARG A 336 -33.37 -18.94 34.04
CA ARG A 336 -33.37 -17.89 32.99
C ARG A 336 -32.05 -17.12 32.97
N VAL A 337 -31.59 -16.67 34.14
CA VAL A 337 -30.31 -15.98 34.28
C VAL A 337 -29.19 -16.93 33.86
N GLY A 338 -29.19 -18.17 34.35
CA GLY A 338 -28.22 -19.20 33.99
C GLY A 338 -28.14 -19.45 32.49
N LEU A 339 -29.26 -19.67 31.82
CA LEU A 339 -29.28 -19.89 30.36
C LEU A 339 -28.81 -18.66 29.58
N CYS A 340 -29.26 -17.46 29.97
CA CYS A 340 -28.78 -16.22 29.34
C CYS A 340 -27.27 -16.07 29.54
N THR A 341 -26.77 -16.29 30.75
CA THR A 341 -25.34 -16.24 31.07
C THR A 341 -24.56 -17.26 30.24
N VAL A 342 -25.04 -18.50 30.11
CA VAL A 342 -24.39 -19.53 29.29
C VAL A 342 -24.34 -19.12 27.81
N VAL A 343 -25.45 -18.62 27.25
CA VAL A 343 -25.47 -18.15 25.85
C VAL A 343 -24.52 -16.98 25.64
N LEU A 344 -24.52 -16.00 26.54
CA LEU A 344 -23.64 -14.83 26.45
C LEU A 344 -22.17 -15.20 26.64
N LEU A 345 -21.85 -16.13 27.54
CA LEU A 345 -20.50 -16.66 27.72
C LEU A 345 -20.05 -17.43 26.48
N LEU A 346 -20.91 -18.28 25.92
CA LEU A 346 -20.60 -19.03 24.70
C LEU A 346 -20.32 -18.09 23.53
N LEU A 347 -21.18 -17.08 23.30
CA LEU A 347 -20.97 -16.07 22.27
C LEU A 347 -19.70 -15.26 22.54
N GLY A 348 -19.42 -14.89 23.79
CA GLY A 348 -18.19 -14.22 24.19
C GLY A 348 -16.93 -15.04 23.88
N ILE A 349 -16.94 -16.35 24.18
CA ILE A 349 -15.84 -17.27 23.87
C ILE A 349 -15.66 -17.41 22.36
N LEU A 350 -16.75 -17.62 21.60
CA LEU A 350 -16.70 -17.73 20.15
C LEU A 350 -16.19 -16.44 19.50
N THR A 351 -16.62 -15.28 20.00
CA THR A 351 -16.15 -13.96 19.54
C THR A 351 -14.68 -13.78 19.85
N TRP A 352 -14.23 -14.11 21.06
CA TRP A 352 -12.82 -14.07 21.44
C TRP A 352 -11.97 -14.96 20.53
N GLN A 353 -12.38 -16.21 20.29
CA GLN A 353 -11.70 -17.12 19.37
C GLN A 353 -11.63 -16.55 17.96
N GLN A 354 -12.72 -15.97 17.47
CA GLN A 354 -12.75 -15.37 16.14
C GLN A 354 -11.84 -14.13 16.04
N THR A 355 -11.63 -13.37 17.13
CA THR A 355 -10.68 -12.23 17.11
C THR A 355 -9.24 -12.65 16.85
N ALA A 356 -8.86 -13.88 17.23
CA ALA A 356 -7.51 -14.40 17.01
C ALA A 356 -7.14 -14.47 15.51
N VAL A 357 -8.13 -14.65 14.63
CA VAL A 357 -7.94 -14.67 13.17
C VAL A 357 -7.43 -13.31 12.64
N TYR A 358 -7.72 -12.22 13.35
CA TYR A 358 -7.36 -10.86 12.95
C TYR A 358 -6.09 -10.34 13.67
N HIS A 359 -5.30 -11.23 14.28
CA HIS A 359 -4.08 -10.85 14.99
C HIS A 359 -3.04 -10.20 14.07
N ASP A 360 -2.79 -10.81 12.91
CA ASP A 360 -1.84 -10.36 11.90
C ASP A 360 -2.23 -10.87 10.51
N LEU A 361 -1.58 -10.34 9.46
CA LEU A 361 -1.90 -10.68 8.07
C LEU A 361 -1.60 -12.16 7.73
N ILE A 362 -0.54 -12.74 8.28
CA ILE A 362 -0.16 -14.14 8.03
C ILE A 362 -1.24 -15.05 8.63
N THR A 363 -1.61 -14.87 9.90
CA THR A 363 -2.69 -15.64 10.55
C THR A 363 -4.02 -15.49 9.81
N LEU A 364 -4.36 -14.27 9.39
CA LEU A 364 -5.61 -13.99 8.66
C LEU A 364 -5.68 -14.76 7.34
N TYR A 365 -4.63 -14.70 6.52
CA TYR A 365 -4.62 -15.34 5.22
C TYR A 365 -4.39 -16.85 5.29
N THR A 366 -3.57 -17.36 6.22
CA THR A 366 -3.41 -18.81 6.43
C THR A 366 -4.72 -19.45 6.88
N THR A 367 -5.44 -18.81 7.82
CA THR A 367 -6.77 -19.27 8.26
C THR A 367 -7.79 -19.22 7.12
N THR A 368 -7.72 -18.19 6.27
CA THR A 368 -8.57 -18.08 5.08
C THR A 368 -8.29 -19.22 4.11
N LEU A 369 -7.03 -19.53 3.83
CA LEU A 369 -6.64 -20.61 2.91
C LEU A 369 -6.96 -22.00 3.45
N ALA A 370 -6.91 -22.21 4.77
CA ALA A 370 -7.33 -23.47 5.39
C ALA A 370 -8.80 -23.81 5.09
N GLN A 371 -9.64 -22.80 4.82
CA GLN A 371 -11.07 -22.97 4.59
C GLN A 371 -11.51 -22.65 3.16
N ASN A 372 -10.71 -21.89 2.42
CA ASN A 372 -10.88 -21.54 1.03
C ASN A 372 -9.53 -21.61 0.29
N PRO A 373 -9.02 -22.83 0.00
CA PRO A 373 -7.73 -23.00 -0.68
C PRO A 373 -7.70 -22.37 -2.09
N GLY A 374 -8.86 -22.23 -2.74
CA GLY A 374 -8.99 -21.58 -4.06
C GLY A 374 -8.94 -20.05 -4.02
N CYS A 375 -8.64 -19.43 -2.87
CA CYS A 375 -8.57 -17.98 -2.75
C CYS A 375 -7.24 -17.43 -3.28
N TRP A 376 -7.18 -17.14 -4.59
CA TRP A 376 -6.00 -16.56 -5.24
C TRP A 376 -5.50 -15.29 -4.53
N MET A 377 -6.41 -14.46 -4.04
CA MET A 377 -6.09 -13.21 -3.34
C MET A 377 -5.40 -13.49 -1.99
N ALA A 378 -5.88 -14.49 -1.24
CA ALA A 378 -5.25 -14.84 0.04
C ALA A 378 -3.86 -15.44 -0.18
N HIS A 379 -3.66 -16.25 -1.23
CA HIS A 379 -2.32 -16.67 -1.65
C HIS A 379 -1.42 -15.47 -1.95
N TYR A 380 -1.86 -14.55 -2.80
CA TYR A 380 -1.06 -13.37 -3.15
C TYR A 380 -0.68 -12.50 -1.94
N ASN A 381 -1.65 -12.14 -1.10
CA ASN A 381 -1.39 -11.27 0.04
C ASN A 381 -0.59 -11.97 1.15
N LEU A 382 -0.74 -13.28 1.31
CA LEU A 382 0.14 -14.07 2.16
C LEU A 382 1.58 -14.06 1.63
N GLY A 383 1.76 -14.16 0.31
CA GLY A 383 3.07 -14.02 -0.34
C GLY A 383 3.73 -12.67 -0.05
N ILE A 384 2.97 -11.56 -0.11
CA ILE A 384 3.47 -10.23 0.29
C ILE A 384 3.90 -10.22 1.76
N ALA A 385 3.04 -10.70 2.67
CA ALA A 385 3.34 -10.68 4.10
C ALA A 385 4.57 -11.53 4.46
N LEU A 386 4.76 -12.67 3.79
CA LEU A 386 5.93 -13.53 3.97
C LEU A 386 7.20 -12.90 3.41
N ARG A 387 7.13 -12.27 2.24
CA ARG A 387 8.26 -11.51 1.67
C ARG A 387 8.71 -10.39 2.61
N ASP A 388 7.76 -9.62 3.17
CA ASP A 388 8.06 -8.51 4.07
C ASP A 388 8.69 -8.99 5.40
N ARG A 389 8.52 -10.28 5.73
CA ARG A 389 9.19 -10.97 6.85
C ARG A 389 10.54 -11.60 6.46
N GLY A 390 10.93 -11.54 5.19
CA GLY A 390 12.14 -12.17 4.65
C GLY A 390 12.00 -13.65 4.28
N GLU A 391 10.79 -14.21 4.28
CA GLU A 391 10.51 -15.61 3.95
C GLU A 391 10.27 -15.78 2.43
N SER A 392 11.29 -15.46 1.63
CA SER A 392 11.18 -15.34 0.17
C SER A 392 10.72 -16.63 -0.54
N ASP A 393 11.19 -17.81 -0.13
CA ASP A 393 10.83 -19.07 -0.79
C ASP A 393 9.35 -19.45 -0.58
N GLN A 394 8.81 -19.17 0.61
CA GLN A 394 7.38 -19.36 0.87
C GLN A 394 6.56 -18.33 0.08
N ALA A 395 7.04 -17.08 -0.01
CA ALA A 395 6.40 -16.05 -0.82
C ALA A 395 6.29 -16.45 -2.30
N ILE A 396 7.36 -16.98 -2.89
CA ILE A 396 7.37 -17.53 -4.26
C ILE A 396 6.30 -18.62 -4.42
N THR A 397 6.24 -19.55 -3.47
CA THR A 397 5.25 -20.65 -3.50
C THR A 397 3.83 -20.10 -3.53
N HIS A 398 3.54 -19.12 -2.68
CA HIS A 398 2.23 -18.49 -2.62
C HIS A 398 1.91 -17.63 -3.87
N TYR A 399 2.89 -16.92 -4.44
CA TYR A 399 2.69 -16.20 -5.71
C TYR A 399 2.40 -17.16 -6.87
N ARG A 400 3.13 -18.27 -6.99
CA ARG A 400 2.87 -19.31 -7.99
C ARG A 400 1.45 -19.89 -7.86
N GLN A 401 0.99 -20.15 -6.63
CA GLN A 401 -0.39 -20.60 -6.40
C GLN A 401 -1.44 -19.54 -6.78
N ALA A 402 -1.19 -18.26 -6.46
CA ALA A 402 -2.09 -17.18 -6.88
C ALA A 402 -2.20 -17.10 -8.41
N ILE A 403 -1.09 -17.24 -9.12
CA ILE A 403 -1.03 -17.26 -10.59
C ILE A 403 -1.74 -18.50 -11.15
N ALA A 404 -1.53 -19.68 -10.56
CA ALA A 404 -2.21 -20.90 -10.99
C ALA A 404 -3.75 -20.79 -10.86
N LEU A 405 -4.23 -20.13 -9.82
CA LEU A 405 -5.66 -19.88 -9.60
C LEU A 405 -6.21 -18.72 -10.44
N ARG A 406 -5.35 -17.75 -10.82
CA ARG A 406 -5.71 -16.58 -11.63
C ARG A 406 -4.52 -16.12 -12.48
N ALA A 407 -4.35 -16.72 -13.66
CA ALA A 407 -3.24 -16.42 -14.57
C ALA A 407 -3.21 -14.95 -15.02
N GLY A 408 -4.38 -14.32 -15.20
CA GLY A 408 -4.49 -12.91 -15.57
C GLY A 408 -4.30 -11.92 -14.42
N TYR A 409 -3.44 -12.20 -13.42
CA TYR A 409 -3.17 -11.28 -12.31
C TYR A 409 -1.74 -10.73 -12.37
N ALA A 410 -1.61 -9.57 -13.03
CA ALA A 410 -0.33 -8.94 -13.35
C ALA A 410 0.55 -8.70 -12.13
N GLU A 411 -0.03 -8.25 -11.01
CA GLU A 411 0.72 -7.89 -9.81
C GLU A 411 1.37 -9.11 -9.14
N ALA A 412 0.78 -10.30 -9.27
CA ALA A 412 1.41 -11.54 -8.79
C ALA A 412 2.60 -11.94 -9.68
N HIS A 413 2.46 -11.80 -11.00
CA HIS A 413 3.57 -12.01 -11.94
C HIS A 413 4.72 -11.03 -11.67
N TYR A 414 4.44 -9.73 -11.56
CA TYR A 414 5.44 -8.71 -11.26
C TYR A 414 6.19 -8.97 -9.95
N ASN A 415 5.47 -9.22 -8.85
CA ASN A 415 6.12 -9.45 -7.55
C ASN A 415 6.92 -10.76 -7.51
N LEU A 416 6.47 -11.79 -8.24
CA LEU A 416 7.23 -13.02 -8.40
C LEU A 416 8.51 -12.78 -9.21
N GLY A 417 8.41 -12.07 -10.34
CA GLY A 417 9.57 -11.69 -11.15
C GLY A 417 10.60 -10.88 -10.36
N ARG A 418 10.14 -9.97 -9.50
CA ARG A 418 11.01 -9.20 -8.60
C ARG A 418 11.78 -10.07 -7.62
N LEU A 419 11.10 -10.99 -6.95
CA LEU A 419 11.76 -11.87 -6.00
C LEU A 419 12.74 -12.84 -6.67
N LEU A 420 12.41 -13.31 -7.87
CA LEU A 420 13.30 -14.17 -8.66
C LEU A 420 14.55 -13.41 -9.11
N ALA A 421 14.40 -12.16 -9.56
CA ALA A 421 15.54 -11.30 -9.91
C ALA A 421 16.45 -11.02 -8.70
N GLU A 422 15.88 -10.77 -7.51
CA GLU A 422 16.63 -10.63 -6.26
C GLU A 422 17.43 -11.89 -5.90
N LYS A 423 16.94 -13.08 -6.28
CA LYS A 423 17.64 -14.37 -6.11
C LYS A 423 18.65 -14.68 -7.22
N GLY A 424 18.75 -13.85 -8.25
CA GLY A 424 19.58 -14.09 -9.44
C GLY A 424 18.99 -15.07 -10.45
N GLU A 425 17.72 -15.46 -10.29
CA GLU A 425 16.96 -16.32 -11.21
C GLU A 425 16.42 -15.47 -12.38
N PHE A 426 17.32 -14.85 -13.15
CA PHE A 426 16.97 -13.79 -14.11
C PHE A 426 16.10 -14.26 -15.28
N ASN A 427 16.24 -15.50 -15.76
CA ASN A 427 15.41 -16.00 -16.87
C ASN A 427 13.94 -16.10 -16.45
N ASP A 428 13.66 -16.76 -15.32
CA ASP A 428 12.31 -16.88 -14.79
C ASP A 428 11.73 -15.50 -14.43
N ALA A 429 12.58 -14.58 -13.94
CA ALA A 429 12.16 -13.20 -13.68
C ALA A 429 11.68 -12.48 -14.94
N VAL A 430 12.41 -12.61 -16.07
CA VAL A 430 12.02 -12.06 -17.37
C VAL A 430 10.67 -12.61 -17.80
N ASP A 431 10.47 -13.93 -17.77
CA ASP A 431 9.22 -14.57 -18.17
C ASP A 431 8.03 -14.03 -17.36
N HIS A 432 8.21 -13.85 -16.05
CA HIS A 432 7.17 -13.31 -15.18
C HIS A 432 6.92 -11.81 -15.41
N TYR A 433 7.95 -11.00 -15.67
CA TYR A 433 7.75 -9.59 -16.03
C TYR A 433 7.07 -9.43 -17.39
N GLU A 434 7.44 -10.23 -18.38
CA GLU A 434 6.79 -10.24 -19.70
C GLU A 434 5.31 -10.66 -19.58
N ALA A 435 5.00 -11.66 -18.76
CA ALA A 435 3.62 -12.04 -18.48
C ALA A 435 2.83 -10.92 -17.77
N ALA A 436 3.45 -10.19 -16.84
CA ALA A 436 2.83 -9.02 -16.20
C ALA A 436 2.53 -7.92 -17.24
N LEU A 437 3.48 -7.64 -18.13
CA LEU A 437 3.36 -6.65 -19.21
C LEU A 437 2.39 -7.09 -20.32
N ALA A 438 2.21 -8.39 -20.56
CA ALA A 438 1.18 -8.88 -21.46
C ALA A 438 -0.24 -8.57 -20.93
N ILE A 439 -0.40 -8.48 -19.61
CA ILE A 439 -1.67 -8.15 -18.94
C ILE A 439 -1.82 -6.64 -18.76
N ASN A 440 -0.75 -5.94 -18.38
CA ASN A 440 -0.70 -4.49 -18.19
C ASN A 440 0.48 -3.89 -18.98
N PRO A 441 0.30 -3.58 -20.29
CA PRO A 441 1.39 -3.19 -21.17
C PRO A 441 2.09 -1.88 -20.81
N ASP A 442 1.40 -0.98 -20.11
CA ASP A 442 1.89 0.37 -19.82
C ASP A 442 2.49 0.48 -18.42
N ASP A 443 2.77 -0.63 -17.72
CA ASP A 443 3.34 -0.59 -16.36
C ASP A 443 4.81 -0.09 -16.36
N PRO A 444 5.09 1.12 -15.87
CA PRO A 444 6.44 1.68 -15.91
C PRO A 444 7.40 0.95 -14.97
N GLU A 445 6.93 0.46 -13.82
CA GLU A 445 7.75 -0.28 -12.86
C GLU A 445 8.17 -1.63 -13.42
N ALA A 446 7.23 -2.36 -14.03
CA ALA A 446 7.53 -3.64 -14.66
C ALA A 446 8.51 -3.48 -15.84
N HIS A 447 8.37 -2.43 -16.65
CA HIS A 447 9.35 -2.11 -17.70
C HIS A 447 10.73 -1.76 -17.13
N ASN A 448 10.82 -0.94 -16.08
CA ASN A 448 12.09 -0.61 -15.45
C ASN A 448 12.79 -1.86 -14.88
N ASN A 449 12.06 -2.70 -14.13
CA ASN A 449 12.67 -3.87 -13.50
C ASN A 449 13.04 -4.97 -14.50
N LEU A 450 12.26 -5.12 -15.58
CA LEU A 450 12.64 -5.97 -16.70
C LEU A 450 13.92 -5.46 -17.38
N GLY A 451 14.02 -4.14 -17.60
CA GLY A 451 15.24 -3.53 -18.12
C GLY A 451 16.45 -3.78 -17.22
N ALA A 452 16.30 -3.61 -15.91
CA ALA A 452 17.36 -3.90 -14.93
C ALA A 452 17.79 -5.38 -14.97
N THR A 453 16.82 -6.28 -15.12
CA THR A 453 17.08 -7.72 -15.27
C THR A 453 17.85 -8.03 -16.54
N PHE A 454 17.54 -7.38 -17.67
CA PHE A 454 18.31 -7.51 -18.90
C PHE A 454 19.74 -6.98 -18.79
N VAL A 455 19.99 -5.91 -18.03
CA VAL A 455 21.36 -5.45 -17.74
C VAL A 455 22.15 -6.54 -17.02
N GLN A 456 21.56 -7.21 -16.02
CA GLN A 456 22.23 -8.32 -15.32
C GLN A 456 22.53 -9.52 -16.24
N GLN A 457 21.73 -9.71 -17.30
CA GLN A 457 21.99 -10.71 -18.34
C GLN A 457 22.97 -10.23 -19.43
N GLY A 458 23.48 -9.00 -19.36
CA GLY A 458 24.33 -8.39 -20.40
C GLY A 458 23.58 -7.94 -21.66
N ARG A 459 22.25 -7.99 -21.66
CA ARG A 459 21.36 -7.64 -22.78
C ARG A 459 21.03 -6.14 -22.77
N ILE A 460 22.06 -5.31 -22.98
CA ILE A 460 21.95 -3.85 -22.81
C ILE A 460 20.96 -3.19 -23.78
N ASP A 461 20.86 -3.66 -25.03
CA ASP A 461 19.93 -3.07 -26.01
C ASP A 461 18.46 -3.30 -25.63
N ASP A 462 18.14 -4.49 -25.12
CA ASP A 462 16.80 -4.82 -24.62
C ASP A 462 16.46 -3.97 -23.39
N ALA A 463 17.42 -3.77 -22.49
CA ALA A 463 17.26 -2.91 -21.33
C ALA A 463 16.92 -1.47 -21.73
N ILE A 464 17.65 -0.89 -22.68
CA ILE A 464 17.41 0.47 -23.21
C ILE A 464 15.98 0.59 -23.74
N ALA A 465 15.52 -0.38 -24.53
CA ALA A 465 14.16 -0.36 -25.09
C ALA A 465 13.09 -0.35 -24.00
N HIS A 466 13.27 -1.12 -22.92
CA HIS A 466 12.32 -1.16 -21.81
C HIS A 466 12.36 0.09 -20.92
N TYR A 467 13.54 0.65 -20.64
CA TYR A 467 13.60 1.94 -19.92
C TYR A 467 12.94 3.07 -20.72
N GLN A 468 13.11 3.08 -22.04
CA GLN A 468 12.42 4.05 -22.92
C GLN A 468 10.91 3.90 -22.86
N LYS A 469 10.37 2.67 -22.81
CA LYS A 469 8.93 2.43 -22.62
C LYS A 469 8.45 2.91 -21.25
N ALA A 470 9.19 2.63 -20.18
CA ALA A 470 8.86 3.14 -18.85
C ALA A 470 8.76 4.68 -18.83
N LEU A 471 9.73 5.36 -19.46
CA LEU A 471 9.75 6.83 -19.57
C LEU A 471 8.73 7.39 -20.55
N ALA A 472 8.26 6.61 -21.53
CA ALA A 472 7.17 7.02 -22.41
C ALA A 472 5.83 7.07 -21.64
N THR A 473 5.61 6.15 -20.71
CA THR A 473 4.43 6.17 -19.84
C THR A 473 4.57 7.17 -18.70
N GLN A 474 5.74 7.20 -18.05
CA GLN A 474 6.03 8.07 -16.92
C GLN A 474 7.32 8.88 -17.14
N PRO A 475 7.23 10.08 -17.75
CA PRO A 475 8.40 10.88 -18.12
C PRO A 475 9.26 11.36 -16.95
N ASP A 476 8.71 11.42 -15.73
CA ASP A 476 9.38 11.84 -14.50
C ASP A 476 9.90 10.66 -13.66
N TYR A 477 9.93 9.44 -14.21
CA TYR A 477 10.44 8.27 -13.51
C TYR A 477 11.98 8.33 -13.41
N ALA A 478 12.47 8.83 -12.27
CA ALA A 478 13.88 9.08 -12.03
C ALA A 478 14.74 7.81 -12.16
N ASP A 479 14.33 6.69 -11.54
CA ASP A 479 15.10 5.45 -11.58
C ASP A 479 15.27 4.92 -13.01
N ALA A 480 14.21 4.95 -13.83
CA ALA A 480 14.28 4.58 -15.24
C ALA A 480 15.20 5.52 -16.06
N SER A 481 15.22 6.82 -15.73
CA SER A 481 16.14 7.78 -16.36
C SER A 481 17.60 7.49 -16.00
N CYS A 482 17.89 7.24 -14.72
CA CYS A 482 19.23 6.88 -14.27
C CYS A 482 19.70 5.56 -14.90
N ASN A 483 18.86 4.52 -14.86
CA ASN A 483 19.18 3.22 -15.43
C ASN A 483 19.40 3.28 -16.96
N LEU A 484 18.61 4.09 -17.67
CA LEU A 484 18.83 4.35 -19.09
C LEU A 484 20.15 5.07 -19.33
N ALA A 485 20.51 6.04 -18.49
CA ALA A 485 21.78 6.75 -18.60
C ALA A 485 22.98 5.81 -18.40
N ASP A 486 22.93 4.94 -17.39
CA ASP A 486 23.97 3.91 -17.13
C ASP A 486 24.11 2.95 -18.33
N ALA A 487 22.99 2.50 -18.90
CA ALA A 487 22.99 1.63 -20.07
C ALA A 487 23.57 2.32 -21.32
N LEU A 488 23.22 3.57 -21.56
CA LEU A 488 23.76 4.39 -22.66
C LEU A 488 25.25 4.66 -22.49
N LEU A 489 25.70 4.94 -21.26
CA LEU A 489 27.10 5.16 -20.95
C LEU A 489 27.93 3.90 -21.21
N SER A 490 27.39 2.73 -20.87
CA SER A 490 27.99 1.42 -21.14
C SER A 490 28.12 1.12 -22.64
N LYS A 491 27.22 1.67 -23.47
CA LYS A 491 27.30 1.64 -24.94
C LYS A 491 28.20 2.72 -25.53
N GLY A 492 28.80 3.57 -24.70
CA GLY A 492 29.64 4.69 -25.14
C GLY A 492 28.85 5.92 -25.62
N ASN A 493 27.52 5.93 -25.52
CA ASN A 493 26.70 7.10 -25.84
C ASN A 493 26.68 8.08 -24.66
N ILE A 494 27.78 8.82 -24.51
CA ILE A 494 27.99 9.77 -23.40
C ILE A 494 26.97 10.92 -23.47
N ASP A 495 26.64 11.43 -24.66
CA ASP A 495 25.69 12.55 -24.81
C ASP A 495 24.28 12.15 -24.36
N GLY A 496 23.82 10.96 -24.78
CA GLY A 496 22.53 10.41 -24.33
C GLY A 496 22.51 10.16 -22.83
N ALA A 497 23.60 9.62 -22.27
CA ALA A 497 23.72 9.40 -20.83
C ALA A 497 23.60 10.71 -20.03
N ILE A 498 24.31 11.77 -20.43
CA ILE A 498 24.22 13.09 -19.77
C ILE A 498 22.78 13.62 -19.77
N VAL A 499 22.05 13.53 -20.89
CA VAL A 499 20.66 13.99 -20.99
C VAL A 499 19.77 13.26 -19.97
N HIS A 500 19.92 11.95 -19.84
CA HIS A 500 19.08 11.15 -18.94
C HIS A 500 19.49 11.25 -17.47
N TYR A 501 20.79 11.36 -17.16
CA TYR A 501 21.22 11.70 -15.81
C TYR A 501 20.70 13.06 -15.35
N LEU A 502 20.73 14.09 -16.22
CA LEU A 502 20.18 15.40 -15.91
C LEU A 502 18.69 15.34 -15.56
N LYS A 503 17.90 14.52 -16.28
CA LYS A 503 16.49 14.26 -15.93
C LYS A 503 16.35 13.57 -14.58
N CYS A 504 17.19 12.57 -14.30
CA CYS A 504 17.17 11.85 -13.03
C CYS A 504 17.46 12.79 -11.85
N VAL A 505 18.55 13.57 -11.89
CA VAL A 505 18.93 14.49 -10.80
C VAL A 505 18.01 15.71 -10.67
N ALA A 506 17.28 16.07 -11.72
CA ALA A 506 16.24 17.10 -11.62
C ALA A 506 15.07 16.66 -10.72
N VAL A 507 14.77 15.37 -10.68
CA VAL A 507 13.73 14.78 -9.81
C VAL A 507 14.31 14.37 -8.46
N LEU A 508 15.49 13.72 -8.45
CA LEU A 508 16.18 13.23 -7.26
C LEU A 508 17.56 13.92 -7.09
N PRO A 509 17.60 15.20 -6.65
CA PRO A 509 18.85 15.96 -6.55
C PRO A 509 19.83 15.42 -5.51
N ASN A 510 19.34 14.64 -4.55
CA ASN A 510 20.14 14.12 -3.43
C ASN A 510 20.53 12.64 -3.60
N GLN A 511 20.56 12.11 -4.83
CA GLN A 511 21.05 10.76 -5.11
C GLN A 511 22.55 10.79 -5.46
N PRO A 512 23.45 10.37 -4.56
CA PRO A 512 24.90 10.56 -4.74
C PRO A 512 25.47 9.81 -5.94
N ASP A 513 24.99 8.60 -6.24
CA ASP A 513 25.52 7.79 -7.32
C ASP A 513 25.19 8.38 -8.71
N ALA A 514 24.00 8.96 -8.88
CA ALA A 514 23.65 9.67 -10.11
C ALA A 514 24.41 10.98 -10.30
N GLN A 515 24.63 11.74 -9.21
CA GLN A 515 25.46 12.94 -9.25
C GLN A 515 26.90 12.60 -9.66
N TYR A 516 27.47 11.53 -9.11
CA TYR A 516 28.81 11.05 -9.45
C TYR A 516 28.92 10.57 -10.89
N ASN A 517 27.94 9.78 -11.36
CA ASN A 517 27.95 9.24 -12.72
C ASN A 517 27.73 10.35 -13.76
N LEU A 518 26.86 11.33 -13.48
CA LEU A 518 26.69 12.53 -14.30
C LEU A 518 28.00 13.34 -14.38
N ALA A 519 28.62 13.62 -13.24
CA ALA A 519 29.89 14.34 -13.19
C ALA A 519 30.97 13.62 -14.02
N SER A 520 31.03 12.29 -13.92
CA SER A 520 31.97 11.46 -14.68
C SER A 520 31.69 11.46 -16.17
N ALA A 521 30.42 11.44 -16.59
CA ALA A 521 30.04 11.57 -17.99
C ALA A 521 30.37 12.96 -18.55
N LEU A 522 30.12 14.02 -17.78
CA LEU A 522 30.45 15.41 -18.13
C LEU A 522 31.97 15.62 -18.26
N LEU A 523 32.75 15.09 -17.32
CA LEU A 523 34.21 15.16 -17.35
C LEU A 523 34.76 14.47 -18.61
N ARG A 524 34.27 13.26 -18.93
CA ARG A 524 34.65 12.52 -20.16
C ARG A 524 34.29 13.28 -21.44
N LYS A 525 33.24 14.11 -21.41
CA LYS A 525 32.84 14.96 -22.54
C LYS A 525 33.62 16.29 -22.61
N GLY A 526 34.41 16.61 -21.59
CA GLY A 526 35.14 17.88 -21.48
C GLY A 526 34.31 19.04 -20.91
N ARG A 527 33.10 18.79 -20.40
CA ARG A 527 32.25 19.79 -19.73
C ARG A 527 32.68 19.95 -18.28
N ILE A 528 33.90 20.45 -18.09
CA ILE A 528 34.64 20.40 -16.82
C ILE A 528 33.95 21.23 -15.72
N ASP A 529 33.49 22.44 -16.02
CA ASP A 529 32.84 23.30 -15.01
C ASP A 529 31.60 22.64 -14.42
N GLU A 530 30.79 21.99 -15.26
CA GLU A 530 29.59 21.28 -14.81
C GLU A 530 29.95 20.00 -14.06
N ALA A 531 30.99 19.29 -14.49
CA ALA A 531 31.49 18.12 -13.77
C ALA A 531 31.92 18.47 -12.33
N ILE A 532 32.62 19.61 -12.13
CA ILE A 532 33.03 20.10 -10.81
C ILE A 532 31.80 20.29 -9.90
N VAL A 533 30.76 20.98 -10.37
CA VAL A 533 29.53 21.22 -9.59
C VAL A 533 28.90 19.91 -9.12
N HIS A 534 28.81 18.91 -10.01
CA HIS A 534 28.21 17.62 -9.67
C HIS A 534 29.10 16.74 -8.78
N TYR A 535 30.44 16.83 -8.91
CA TYR A 535 31.35 16.18 -7.97
C TYR A 535 31.33 16.81 -6.59
N GLU A 536 31.29 18.14 -6.49
CA GLU A 536 31.11 18.86 -5.23
C GLU A 536 29.80 18.45 -4.56
N LYS A 537 28.69 18.36 -5.33
CA LYS A 537 27.41 17.87 -4.80
C LYS A 537 27.49 16.41 -4.34
N THR A 538 28.22 15.56 -5.06
CA THR A 538 28.48 14.18 -4.64
C THR A 538 29.19 14.15 -3.29
N LEU A 539 30.19 15.00 -3.08
CA LEU A 539 30.97 15.07 -1.85
C LEU A 539 30.21 15.76 -0.70
N GLU A 540 29.27 16.66 -1.00
CA GLU A 540 28.33 17.19 -0.01
C GLU A 540 27.44 16.06 0.54
N LEU A 541 26.97 15.17 -0.33
CA LEU A 541 26.10 14.04 0.03
C LEU A 541 26.85 12.85 0.62
N ARG A 542 28.06 12.58 0.12
CA ARG A 542 28.92 11.44 0.50
C ARG A 542 30.39 11.89 0.61
N PRO A 543 30.79 12.55 1.72
CA PRO A 543 32.13 13.12 1.91
C PRO A 543 33.28 12.09 1.83
N GLU A 544 32.98 10.82 2.07
CA GLU A 544 33.89 9.67 2.08
C GLU A 544 34.13 9.05 0.70
N ASN A 545 33.53 9.59 -0.38
CA ASN A 545 33.73 9.05 -1.73
C ASN A 545 35.11 9.45 -2.29
N ALA A 546 36.12 8.62 -2.05
CA ALA A 546 37.49 8.84 -2.53
C ALA A 546 37.58 8.98 -4.06
N ASN A 547 36.79 8.23 -4.83
CA ASN A 547 36.80 8.30 -6.30
C ASN A 547 36.24 9.64 -6.81
N ALA A 548 35.21 10.18 -6.15
CA ALA A 548 34.69 11.51 -6.47
C ALA A 548 35.76 12.59 -6.22
N ARG A 549 36.56 12.48 -5.15
CA ARG A 549 37.69 13.39 -4.88
C ARG A 549 38.78 13.30 -5.94
N VAL A 550 39.16 12.09 -6.34
CA VAL A 550 40.16 11.91 -7.42
C VAL A 550 39.67 12.55 -8.72
N ASN A 551 38.41 12.32 -9.10
CA ASN A 551 37.90 12.87 -10.35
C ASN A 551 37.68 14.38 -10.26
N LEU A 552 37.31 14.92 -9.09
CA LEU A 552 37.25 16.35 -8.85
C LEU A 552 38.64 16.99 -8.95
N GLY A 553 39.66 16.38 -8.33
CA GLY A 553 41.05 16.85 -8.47
C GLY A 553 41.52 16.83 -9.93
N SER A 554 41.12 15.80 -10.69
CA SER A 554 41.41 15.73 -12.13
C SER A 554 40.67 16.82 -12.93
N ALA A 555 39.44 17.16 -12.55
CA ALA A 555 38.69 18.25 -13.13
C ALA A 555 39.32 19.62 -12.82
N PHE A 556 39.80 19.84 -11.59
CA PHE A 556 40.55 21.04 -11.22
C PHE A 556 41.88 21.14 -11.97
N LEU A 557 42.59 20.03 -12.14
CA LEU A 557 43.83 20.00 -12.91
C LEU A 557 43.60 20.40 -14.37
N ALA A 558 42.51 19.93 -14.99
CA ALA A 558 42.13 20.33 -16.35
C ALA A 558 41.76 21.83 -16.48
N LYS A 559 41.55 22.52 -15.35
CA LYS A 559 41.32 23.97 -15.23
C LYS A 559 42.55 24.74 -14.77
N ASP A 560 43.71 24.09 -14.70
CA ASP A 560 44.96 24.66 -14.16
C ASP A 560 44.88 25.09 -12.69
N ARG A 561 43.90 24.55 -11.95
CA ARG A 561 43.73 24.77 -10.50
C ARG A 561 44.53 23.72 -9.73
N VAL A 562 45.86 23.77 -9.88
CA VAL A 562 46.78 22.72 -9.39
C VAL A 562 46.72 22.56 -7.86
N VAL A 563 46.60 23.65 -7.10
CA VAL A 563 46.52 23.61 -5.63
C VAL A 563 45.25 22.89 -5.14
N ASP A 564 44.12 23.16 -5.79
CA ASP A 564 42.85 22.51 -5.46
C ASP A 564 42.91 21.02 -5.83
N ALA A 565 43.54 20.69 -6.96
CA ALA A 565 43.76 19.29 -7.36
C ALA A 565 44.61 18.52 -6.34
N ILE A 566 45.72 19.09 -5.88
CA ILE A 566 46.57 18.50 -4.84
C ILE A 566 45.78 18.29 -3.54
N THR A 567 44.96 19.26 -3.16
CA THR A 567 44.13 19.18 -1.95
C THR A 567 43.16 18.00 -2.03
N GLU A 568 42.46 17.85 -3.15
CA GLU A 568 41.52 16.74 -3.33
C GLU A 568 42.21 15.38 -3.42
N TYR A 569 43.39 15.28 -4.06
CA TYR A 569 44.16 14.03 -4.06
C TYR A 569 44.65 13.66 -2.66
N LYS A 570 45.10 14.62 -1.86
CA LYS A 570 45.50 14.36 -0.46
C LYS A 570 44.33 13.88 0.38
N GLU A 571 43.16 14.50 0.25
CA GLU A 571 41.94 14.02 0.93
C GLU A 571 41.49 12.64 0.42
N ALA A 572 41.61 12.36 -0.87
CA ALA A 572 41.34 11.03 -1.42
C ALA A 572 42.25 9.96 -0.79
N LEU A 573 43.55 10.25 -0.64
CA LEU A 573 44.53 9.35 -0.02
C LEU A 573 44.33 9.21 1.50
N ARG A 574 43.83 10.24 2.17
CA ARG A 574 43.43 10.15 3.58
C ARG A 574 42.30 9.13 3.78
N LEU A 575 41.37 9.06 2.84
CA LEU A 575 40.23 8.14 2.86
C LEU A 575 40.60 6.74 2.35
N ALA A 576 41.39 6.66 1.29
CA ALA A 576 41.81 5.42 0.65
C ALA A 576 43.31 5.51 0.30
N PRO A 577 44.20 5.12 1.24
CA PRO A 577 45.65 5.22 1.06
C PRO A 577 46.20 4.50 -0.17
N ASP A 578 45.55 3.40 -0.58
CA ASP A 578 45.97 2.56 -1.71
C ASP A 578 45.33 2.97 -3.05
N ASN A 579 44.69 4.15 -3.13
CA ASN A 579 44.07 4.64 -4.36
C ASN A 579 45.14 5.02 -5.40
N VAL A 580 45.45 4.08 -6.31
CA VAL A 580 46.49 4.23 -7.33
C VAL A 580 46.33 5.50 -8.17
N PRO A 581 45.15 5.86 -8.72
CA PRO A 581 44.97 7.13 -9.41
C PRO A 581 45.35 8.37 -8.59
N ALA A 582 44.94 8.43 -7.31
CA ALA A 582 45.28 9.54 -6.43
C ALA A 582 46.79 9.62 -6.16
N GLN A 583 47.43 8.48 -5.85
CA GLN A 583 48.88 8.39 -5.63
C GLN A 583 49.65 8.85 -6.87
N SER A 584 49.25 8.34 -8.04
CA SER A 584 49.92 8.60 -9.32
C SER A 584 49.80 10.06 -9.73
N ASN A 585 48.59 10.63 -9.65
CA ASN A 585 48.35 12.02 -10.02
C ASN A 585 49.04 12.99 -9.06
N LEU A 586 49.00 12.72 -7.75
CA LEU A 586 49.69 13.56 -6.76
C LEU A 586 51.22 13.45 -6.91
N ALA A 587 51.77 12.24 -7.06
CA ALA A 587 53.21 12.03 -7.27
C ALA A 587 53.70 12.75 -8.52
N TRP A 588 52.94 12.69 -9.62
CA TRP A 588 53.26 13.43 -10.84
C TRP A 588 53.32 14.94 -10.59
N LEU A 589 52.30 15.52 -9.95
CA LEU A 589 52.27 16.96 -9.66
C LEU A 589 53.43 17.39 -8.74
N LEU A 590 53.72 16.63 -7.70
CA LEU A 590 54.82 16.91 -6.78
C LEU A 590 56.21 16.75 -7.43
N ALA A 591 56.33 15.96 -8.49
CA ALA A 591 57.60 15.77 -9.22
C ALA A 591 57.78 16.76 -10.38
N THR A 592 56.71 17.13 -11.07
CA THR A 592 56.81 17.81 -12.39
C THR A 592 56.23 19.21 -12.43
N SER A 593 55.63 19.71 -11.34
CA SER A 593 55.01 21.06 -11.34
C SER A 593 56.01 22.14 -11.78
N PRO A 594 55.64 23.08 -12.66
CA PRO A 594 56.51 24.21 -13.00
C PRO A 594 56.72 25.14 -11.79
N ASP A 595 55.74 25.25 -10.90
CA ASP A 595 55.83 26.00 -9.65
C ASP A 595 56.67 25.24 -8.61
N PRO A 596 57.85 25.75 -8.22
CA PRO A 596 58.70 25.11 -7.22
C PRO A 596 58.04 24.94 -5.85
N SER A 597 57.08 25.78 -5.48
CA SER A 597 56.41 25.70 -4.17
C SER A 597 55.51 24.48 -4.02
N LEU A 598 55.12 23.87 -5.14
CA LEU A 598 54.26 22.69 -5.19
C LEU A 598 55.06 21.39 -5.33
N ARG A 599 56.38 21.45 -5.53
CA ARG A 599 57.22 20.26 -5.70
C ARG A 599 57.68 19.69 -4.37
N ASN A 600 57.72 18.36 -4.28
CA ASN A 600 58.24 17.62 -3.13
C ASN A 600 58.75 16.25 -3.59
N GLY A 601 60.02 16.19 -4.02
CA GLY A 601 60.65 14.95 -4.51
C GLY A 601 60.54 13.75 -3.57
N PRO A 602 60.90 13.88 -2.27
CA PRO A 602 60.76 12.77 -1.32
C PRO A 602 59.32 12.23 -1.17
N GLU A 603 58.32 13.12 -1.06
CA GLU A 603 56.90 12.71 -0.97
C GLU A 603 56.44 12.09 -2.30
N ALA A 604 56.84 12.64 -3.44
CA ALA A 604 56.54 12.10 -4.77
C ALA A 604 57.07 10.67 -4.95
N VAL A 605 58.28 10.38 -4.49
CA VAL A 605 58.88 9.04 -4.54
C VAL A 605 58.07 8.04 -3.71
N VAL A 606 57.71 8.40 -2.48
CA VAL A 606 56.93 7.51 -1.61
C VAL A 606 55.60 7.15 -2.25
N LEU A 607 54.88 8.14 -2.78
CA LEU A 607 53.59 7.94 -3.44
C LEU A 607 53.72 7.11 -4.72
N ALA A 608 54.74 7.38 -5.54
CA ALA A 608 54.97 6.64 -6.78
C ALA A 608 55.42 5.18 -6.53
N GLU A 609 56.21 4.92 -5.49
CA GLU A 609 56.56 3.55 -5.08
C GLU A 609 55.33 2.78 -4.59
N GLN A 610 54.45 3.43 -3.80
CA GLN A 610 53.19 2.84 -3.37
C GLN A 610 52.29 2.51 -4.56
N ALA A 611 52.17 3.43 -5.53
CA ALA A 611 51.41 3.20 -6.76
C ALA A 611 51.97 2.01 -7.54
N ARG A 612 53.30 1.91 -7.69
CA ARG A 612 53.98 0.81 -8.39
C ARG A 612 53.66 -0.55 -7.76
N ARG A 613 53.69 -0.65 -6.43
CA ARG A 613 53.39 -1.89 -5.69
C ARG A 613 51.96 -2.38 -5.93
N SER A 614 51.02 -1.46 -6.12
CA SER A 614 49.60 -1.76 -6.31
C SER A 614 49.17 -1.87 -7.78
N SER A 615 50.07 -1.60 -8.74
CA SER A 615 49.72 -1.47 -10.17
C SER A 615 50.51 -2.40 -11.11
N ASP A 616 51.24 -3.40 -10.59
CA ASP A 616 52.09 -4.33 -11.34
C ASP A 616 53.07 -3.67 -12.34
N GLY A 617 53.58 -2.48 -12.03
CA GLY A 617 54.61 -1.84 -12.87
C GLY A 617 54.17 -1.39 -14.27
N LYS A 618 52.90 -0.98 -14.45
CA LYS A 618 52.43 -0.35 -15.70
C LYS A 618 53.41 0.75 -16.18
N PRO A 619 53.69 0.86 -17.50
CA PRO A 619 54.68 1.81 -18.04
C PRO A 619 54.47 3.26 -17.59
N LEU A 620 53.22 3.70 -17.48
CA LEU A 620 52.89 5.05 -17.01
C LEU A 620 53.24 5.29 -15.54
N ILE A 621 53.11 4.28 -14.69
CA ILE A 621 53.46 4.38 -13.26
C ILE A 621 54.98 4.40 -13.09
N LEU A 622 55.70 3.59 -13.86
CA LEU A 622 57.16 3.62 -13.90
C LEU A 622 57.68 4.98 -14.41
N ARG A 623 57.02 5.58 -15.41
CA ARG A 623 57.32 6.95 -15.86
C ARG A 623 57.18 7.97 -14.73
N ILE A 624 56.08 7.91 -13.96
CA ILE A 624 55.86 8.80 -12.82
C ILE A 624 56.93 8.60 -11.73
N LEU A 625 57.28 7.34 -11.43
CA LEU A 625 58.34 7.03 -10.46
C LEU A 625 59.71 7.54 -10.92
N ALA A 626 60.04 7.42 -12.21
CA ALA A 626 61.29 7.97 -12.75
C ALA A 626 61.35 9.50 -12.61
N ALA A 627 60.25 10.20 -12.90
CA ALA A 627 60.17 11.65 -12.69
C ALA A 627 60.33 12.03 -11.21
N ALA A 628 59.73 11.26 -10.30
CA ALA A 628 59.86 11.47 -8.87
C ALA A 628 61.30 11.25 -8.36
N TYR A 629 61.99 10.22 -8.84
CA TYR A 629 63.42 10.02 -8.54
C TYR A 629 64.28 11.16 -9.06
N ALA A 630 64.02 11.66 -10.25
CA ALA A 630 64.77 12.78 -10.80
C ALA A 630 64.57 14.07 -9.99
N GLU A 631 63.35 14.35 -9.50
CA GLU A 631 63.09 15.49 -8.61
C GLU A 631 63.75 15.33 -7.22
N ALA A 632 63.97 14.10 -6.77
CA ALA A 632 64.68 13.80 -5.53
C ALA A 632 66.22 13.70 -5.71
N ASP A 633 66.77 14.20 -6.83
CA ASP A 633 68.19 14.13 -7.21
C ASP A 633 68.76 12.69 -7.33
N ARG A 634 67.89 11.67 -7.50
CA ARG A 634 68.24 10.24 -7.64
C ARG A 634 68.31 9.84 -9.14
N PHE A 635 69.16 10.52 -9.90
CA PHE A 635 69.20 10.41 -11.37
C PHE A 635 69.52 9.00 -11.91
N SER A 636 70.37 8.22 -11.23
CA SER A 636 70.66 6.83 -11.66
C SER A 636 69.40 5.95 -11.62
N GLU A 637 68.63 6.06 -10.54
CA GLU A 637 67.39 5.30 -10.35
C GLU A 637 66.28 5.82 -11.28
N ALA A 638 66.25 7.13 -11.55
CA ALA A 638 65.37 7.73 -12.54
C ALA A 638 65.62 7.16 -13.94
N THR A 639 66.89 7.13 -14.39
CA THR A 639 67.27 6.60 -15.70
C THR A 639 66.96 5.10 -15.83
N ASP A 640 67.30 4.30 -14.81
CA ASP A 640 67.04 2.86 -14.84
C ASP A 640 65.53 2.55 -14.85
N THR A 641 64.75 3.25 -14.02
CA THR A 641 63.28 3.11 -13.99
C THR A 641 62.64 3.60 -15.29
N ALA A 642 63.14 4.67 -15.90
CA ALA A 642 62.65 5.15 -17.20
C ALA A 642 62.96 4.18 -18.35
N ARG A 643 64.12 3.50 -18.32
CA ARG A 643 64.45 2.42 -19.27
C ARG A 643 63.56 1.19 -19.07
N GLU A 644 63.22 0.86 -17.83
CA GLU A 644 62.23 -0.18 -17.52
C GLU A 644 60.86 0.19 -18.11
N ALA A 645 60.41 1.43 -17.89
CA ALA A 645 59.17 1.96 -18.47
C ALA A 645 59.18 1.90 -20.00
N LEU A 646 60.30 2.24 -20.64
CA LEU A 646 60.44 2.26 -22.10
C LEU A 646 60.31 0.86 -22.68
N ARG A 647 60.98 -0.13 -22.10
CA ARG A 647 60.84 -1.54 -22.52
C ARG A 647 59.40 -1.99 -22.42
N ALA A 648 58.76 -1.71 -21.28
CA ALA A 648 57.36 -2.09 -21.07
C ALA A 648 56.39 -1.34 -22.00
N ALA A 649 56.69 -0.10 -22.41
CA ALA A 649 55.91 0.65 -23.39
C ALA A 649 56.08 0.11 -24.82
N ASP A 650 57.32 -0.25 -25.20
CA ASP A 650 57.64 -0.87 -26.49
C ASP A 650 56.98 -2.26 -26.62
N ASP A 651 57.01 -3.07 -25.56
CA ASP A 651 56.33 -4.38 -25.49
C ASP A 651 54.80 -4.25 -25.64
N GLN A 652 54.23 -3.12 -25.21
CA GLN A 652 52.80 -2.78 -25.38
C GLN A 652 52.49 -2.08 -26.71
N GLY A 653 53.49 -1.82 -27.55
CA GLY A 653 53.33 -1.11 -28.83
C GLY A 653 52.95 0.37 -28.70
N ASN A 654 53.20 1.00 -27.54
CA ASN A 654 52.84 2.40 -27.28
C ASN A 654 53.94 3.37 -27.73
N SER A 655 54.05 3.58 -29.05
CA SER A 655 55.08 4.41 -29.66
C SER A 655 55.15 5.85 -29.11
N VAL A 656 54.00 6.44 -28.76
CA VAL A 656 53.93 7.80 -28.20
C VAL A 656 54.61 7.86 -26.84
N LEU A 657 54.32 6.91 -25.96
CA LEU A 657 54.94 6.85 -24.63
C LEU A 657 56.43 6.52 -24.74
N SER A 658 56.81 5.63 -25.65
CA SER A 658 58.22 5.29 -25.89
C SER A 658 59.04 6.50 -26.33
N ASP A 659 58.52 7.34 -27.21
CA ASP A 659 59.21 8.55 -27.66
C ASP A 659 59.34 9.61 -26.56
N LEU A 660 58.33 9.76 -25.70
CA LEU A 660 58.42 10.61 -24.50
C LEU A 660 59.51 10.10 -23.54
N LEU A 661 59.50 8.80 -23.25
CA LEU A 661 60.45 8.19 -22.34
C LEU A 661 61.90 8.29 -22.84
N ARG A 662 62.15 8.18 -24.16
CA ARG A 662 63.51 8.39 -24.72
C ARG A 662 64.03 9.81 -24.47
N LYS A 663 63.17 10.82 -24.60
CA LYS A 663 63.54 12.22 -24.30
C LYS A 663 63.80 12.42 -22.82
N GLU A 664 62.95 11.84 -21.97
CA GLU A 664 63.09 11.90 -20.52
C GLU A 664 64.36 11.18 -20.03
N ILE A 665 64.71 10.03 -20.60
CA ILE A 665 65.96 9.31 -20.29
C ILE A 665 67.18 10.19 -20.57
N ALA A 666 67.25 10.83 -21.76
CA ALA A 666 68.36 11.72 -22.10
C ALA A 666 68.46 12.91 -21.14
N LEU A 667 67.31 13.45 -20.69
CA LEU A 667 67.24 14.52 -19.71
C LEU A 667 67.78 14.06 -18.35
N TYR A 668 67.37 12.88 -17.86
CA TYR A 668 67.83 12.34 -16.58
C TYR A 668 69.33 11.97 -16.61
N GLU A 669 69.83 11.46 -17.74
CA GLU A 669 71.27 11.19 -17.96
C GLU A 669 72.11 12.48 -17.90
N SER A 670 71.53 13.62 -18.28
CA SER A 670 72.17 14.94 -18.17
C SER A 670 72.11 15.57 -16.77
N GLY A 671 71.50 14.90 -15.79
CA GLY A 671 71.33 15.42 -14.43
C GLY A 671 70.28 16.52 -14.32
N HIS A 672 69.23 16.46 -15.15
CA HIS A 672 68.14 17.43 -15.13
C HIS A 672 66.80 16.76 -14.78
N PRO A 673 66.02 17.31 -13.82
CA PRO A 673 64.69 16.82 -13.51
C PRO A 673 63.68 17.21 -14.62
N TYR A 674 62.53 16.53 -14.63
CA TYR A 674 61.53 16.64 -15.70
C TYR A 674 61.13 18.09 -16.02
N HIS A 675 60.93 18.92 -15.00
CA HIS A 675 60.45 20.30 -15.15
C HIS A 675 61.49 21.29 -15.73
N ARG A 676 62.74 20.85 -15.99
CA ARG A 676 63.80 21.67 -16.64
C ARG A 676 63.86 21.49 -18.16
N GLN A 677 62.86 20.84 -18.77
CA GLN A 677 62.69 20.84 -20.22
C GLN A 677 62.59 22.31 -20.70
N SER A 678 63.53 22.74 -21.55
CA SER A 678 63.40 24.02 -22.25
C SER A 678 62.22 23.93 -23.22
N PRO A 679 61.42 25.00 -23.38
CA PRO A 679 60.16 24.99 -24.13
C PRO A 679 60.30 24.54 -25.59
#